data_AF-A0A5C7GZZ5-F1
#
_entry.id   AF-A0A5C7GZZ5-F1
#
_cell.length_a   1.000
_cell.length_b   1.000
_cell.length_c   1.000
_cell.angle_alpha   90.00
_cell.angle_beta   90.00
_cell.angle_gamma   90.00
#
_symmetry.space_group_name_H-M   'P 1'
#
loop_
_entity.id
_entity.type
_entity.pdbx_description
1 polymer ?
#
loop_
_entity_poly.entity_id
_entity_poly.type
_entity_poly.pdbx_seq_one_letter_code
_entity_poly.pdbx_strand_id
1 'polypeptide(L)'
;MTKPPSPTTISISAADGFILSVVVAFLSVVFSLLSSTADALGSGSTIAVSYGSGTVCAVVAAQRTHHILCYQRGTVVAVLPNTSFSEIAGGQSSLCGIRSGGYSLLCWDLSFTQNPSFVPKRIYLNNTVLLGNLSVGDEQVCATTTVNGVVKCWRGNGNVTVPSKELNFGSISSGVGFTCGILKNTRRVRCWGSNNSIANRIETDFGNRPMLSISAGGSHVCGIDRGGFLFCHGNNDSGQLNPPSNSSSEFLALALGSVHSCAIREQNRSVVCWGGGGEYSVNVTEGVSFESIVSGSNFTCGLTTRNFSIICWGPGWENGSGSLVNISAEILPGPCVPSSCSECGIYPQTDRLCFSPSTTICRHCLPQILSPIPSPPSIPVSPPPPSPSDRPRSSPPSKELTRGLLAFAIVGSVGAFAGLCTVIYCLWTGVCFGDKKIHNSVQPTITRAGSNGGVTTSNNSPPSRSSTIRRQGSRVLTIRRQRSGTSSKHTDRAEEFSVAELATATNDFSLENKIGSGSFGVVYRGKLWDGREVAIKRGETGQKLKKLQEKESAFESELAFLSRLHHKHLVRLVGFCEERDERLLVYEYMKNGALYDHLHDKTNVEKTSSLLNSWKMRIKIALDASREGEGNAPISIVDYAVPAIMAGELVKVMDPRVGPPALNEAEAVELVAYTAMHCVNLEGRERPTIADIVSNLERALTLCVDDESHGSISSGSISIVSAD
;
A
#
# COMPACT_ATOMS: atom_id res chain seq x y z
N MET A 1 44.56 46.58 39.79
CA MET A 1 43.09 46.44 39.66
C MET A 1 42.64 47.20 38.42
N THR A 2 42.27 46.51 37.34
CA THR A 2 41.49 47.12 36.24
C THR A 2 40.56 46.06 35.64
N LYS A 3 39.28 46.41 35.61
CA LYS A 3 38.07 45.62 35.34
C LYS A 3 37.89 45.42 33.81
N PRO A 4 37.30 44.30 33.34
CA PRO A 4 37.08 44.08 31.90
C PRO A 4 35.88 44.90 31.37
N PRO A 5 35.82 45.20 30.06
CA PRO A 5 34.74 45.98 29.47
C PRO A 5 33.49 45.11 29.21
N SER A 6 32.32 45.72 29.37
CA SER A 6 30.99 45.14 29.14
C SER A 6 30.67 44.96 27.64
N PRO A 7 29.84 43.98 27.27
CA PRO A 7 29.45 43.76 25.87
C PRO A 7 28.41 44.80 25.42
N THR A 8 28.67 45.42 24.27
CA THR A 8 27.73 46.28 23.53
C THR A 8 26.63 45.43 22.90
N THR A 9 25.41 45.56 23.40
CA THR A 9 24.19 44.98 22.84
C THR A 9 23.81 45.74 21.57
N ILE A 10 23.93 45.10 20.40
CA ILE A 10 23.42 45.63 19.13
C ILE A 10 21.90 45.45 19.15
N SER A 11 21.15 46.53 19.32
CA SER A 11 19.69 46.53 19.21
C SER A 11 19.31 46.49 17.74
N ILE A 12 18.99 45.32 17.22
CA ILE A 12 18.36 45.14 15.91
C ILE A 12 16.95 45.74 16.02
N SER A 13 16.64 46.74 15.19
CA SER A 13 15.31 47.37 15.24
C SER A 13 14.24 46.36 14.81
N ALA A 14 13.02 46.51 15.33
CA ALA A 14 11.90 45.65 14.95
C ALA A 14 11.60 45.68 13.43
N ALA A 15 12.02 46.74 12.73
CA ALA A 15 11.92 46.84 11.27
C ALA A 15 12.90 45.92 10.55
N ASP A 16 14.13 45.77 11.05
CA ASP A 16 15.16 44.89 10.46
C ASP A 16 14.81 43.40 10.67
N GLY A 17 14.23 43.07 11.82
CA GLY A 17 13.70 41.72 12.09
C GLY A 17 12.51 41.36 11.21
N PHE A 18 11.64 42.33 10.88
CA PHE A 18 10.51 42.11 9.98
C PHE A 18 10.97 41.90 8.54
N ILE A 19 11.92 42.70 8.05
CA ILE A 19 12.51 42.54 6.70
C ILE A 19 13.21 41.19 6.57
N LEU A 20 13.99 40.77 7.58
CA LEU A 20 14.63 39.45 7.58
C LEU A 20 13.60 38.31 7.56
N SER A 21 12.49 38.45 8.30
CA SER A 21 11.41 37.45 8.31
C SER A 21 10.70 37.36 6.95
N VAL A 22 10.50 38.49 6.27
CA VAL A 22 9.86 38.54 4.95
C VAL A 22 10.80 38.00 3.88
N VAL A 23 12.10 38.28 3.95
CA VAL A 23 13.10 37.72 3.03
C VAL A 23 13.26 36.22 3.24
N VAL A 24 13.27 35.73 4.49
CA VAL A 24 13.30 34.28 4.78
C VAL A 24 12.01 33.61 4.34
N ALA A 25 10.83 34.22 4.57
CA ALA A 25 9.56 33.71 4.08
C ALA A 25 9.52 33.68 2.55
N PHE A 26 9.97 34.74 1.88
CA PHE A 26 10.01 34.83 0.42
C PHE A 26 11.03 33.85 -0.17
N LEU A 27 12.22 33.72 0.42
CA LEU A 27 13.20 32.71 0.03
C LEU A 27 12.68 31.30 0.30
N SER A 28 11.98 31.04 1.39
CA SER A 28 11.38 29.73 1.67
C SER A 28 10.23 29.39 0.70
N VAL A 29 9.42 30.38 0.31
CA VAL A 29 8.36 30.23 -0.70
C VAL A 29 8.96 30.08 -2.09
N VAL A 30 10.02 30.82 -2.42
CA VAL A 30 10.77 30.69 -3.67
C VAL A 30 11.54 29.35 -3.71
N PHE A 31 12.09 28.86 -2.61
CA PHE A 31 12.70 27.52 -2.50
C PHE A 31 11.64 26.41 -2.51
N SER A 32 10.41 26.69 -2.04
CA SER A 32 9.25 25.78 -2.17
C SER A 32 8.66 25.77 -3.59
N LEU A 33 8.78 26.89 -4.33
CA LEU A 33 8.39 27.03 -5.73
C LEU A 33 9.52 26.61 -6.71
N LEU A 34 10.78 26.59 -6.27
CA LEU A 34 11.96 26.06 -6.97
C LEU A 34 12.33 24.64 -6.52
N SER A 35 11.66 24.09 -5.51
CA SER A 35 11.66 22.65 -5.26
C SER A 35 10.83 22.04 -6.39
N SER A 36 11.47 21.81 -7.53
CA SER A 36 11.00 20.85 -8.50
C SER A 36 10.69 19.58 -7.73
N THR A 37 9.41 19.27 -7.55
CA THR A 37 8.98 17.94 -7.15
C THR A 37 9.63 17.00 -8.14
N ALA A 38 10.55 16.20 -7.61
CA ALA A 38 11.42 15.35 -8.38
C ALA A 38 10.60 14.09 -8.70
N ASP A 39 10.37 13.77 -9.99
CA ASP A 39 9.48 12.69 -10.42
C ASP A 39 10.16 11.57 -11.26
N ALA A 40 10.11 10.28 -10.93
CA ALA A 40 10.36 9.20 -11.92
C ALA A 40 9.72 7.86 -11.58
N LEU A 41 9.32 7.14 -12.63
CA LEU A 41 8.35 6.07 -12.52
C LEU A 41 8.69 4.99 -13.54
N GLY A 42 8.18 3.77 -13.33
CA GLY A 42 8.68 2.64 -14.11
C GLY A 42 7.76 1.43 -14.22
N SER A 43 8.13 0.58 -15.18
CA SER A 43 7.64 -0.77 -15.35
C SER A 43 8.52 -1.75 -14.58
N GLY A 44 7.95 -2.91 -14.23
CA GLY A 44 8.59 -3.97 -13.47
C GLY A 44 9.79 -4.53 -14.20
N SER A 45 10.88 -4.72 -13.46
CA SER A 45 12.08 -5.37 -13.95
C SER A 45 12.79 -6.10 -12.81
N THR A 46 13.99 -6.62 -13.01
CA THR A 46 14.81 -7.20 -11.93
C THR A 46 15.62 -6.16 -11.15
N ILE A 47 15.62 -4.91 -11.62
CA ILE A 47 16.20 -3.74 -10.94
C ILE A 47 15.11 -2.68 -10.74
N ALA A 48 15.10 -2.01 -9.60
CA ALA A 48 14.14 -0.96 -9.29
C ALA A 48 14.82 0.17 -8.52
N VAL A 49 14.31 1.38 -8.73
CA VAL A 49 14.78 2.58 -8.05
C VAL A 49 13.62 3.21 -7.31
N SER A 50 13.80 3.47 -6.01
CA SER A 50 12.92 4.37 -5.26
C SER A 50 13.61 5.70 -5.06
N TYR A 51 13.18 6.69 -5.83
CA TYR A 51 13.97 7.90 -6.04
C TYR A 51 13.91 8.89 -4.88
N GLY A 52 12.82 8.97 -4.11
CA GLY A 52 12.71 9.88 -2.97
C GLY A 52 13.59 9.48 -1.79
N SER A 53 14.00 8.21 -1.73
CA SER A 53 14.94 7.69 -0.73
C SER A 53 16.34 7.42 -1.30
N GLY A 54 16.55 7.58 -2.61
CA GLY A 54 17.80 7.21 -3.29
C GLY A 54 18.11 5.71 -3.21
N THR A 55 17.09 4.86 -3.03
CA THR A 55 17.28 3.42 -2.81
C THR A 55 17.27 2.67 -4.14
N VAL A 56 18.27 1.81 -4.34
CA VAL A 56 18.40 0.97 -5.53
C VAL A 56 18.26 -0.48 -5.13
N CYS A 57 17.24 -1.16 -5.63
CA CYS A 57 16.93 -2.55 -5.28
C CYS A 57 17.09 -3.46 -6.48
N ALA A 58 17.48 -4.69 -6.23
CA ALA A 58 17.73 -5.67 -7.26
C ALA A 58 17.43 -7.09 -6.78
N VAL A 59 16.99 -7.94 -7.71
CA VAL A 59 16.77 -9.36 -7.46
C VAL A 59 18.08 -10.12 -7.69
N VAL A 60 18.56 -10.81 -6.66
CA VAL A 60 19.84 -11.54 -6.73
C VAL A 60 19.73 -12.85 -7.52
N ALA A 61 20.78 -13.17 -8.27
CA ALA A 61 20.95 -14.40 -9.05
C ALA A 61 21.66 -15.50 -8.23
N ALA A 62 21.62 -16.74 -8.75
CA ALA A 62 22.44 -17.88 -8.28
C ALA A 62 22.29 -18.23 -6.77
N GLN A 63 21.10 -18.04 -6.22
CA GLN A 63 20.74 -18.47 -4.86
C GLN A 63 19.43 -19.27 -4.88
N ARG A 64 19.20 -20.12 -3.87
CA ARG A 64 17.93 -20.88 -3.75
C ARG A 64 16.71 -19.95 -3.74
N THR A 65 16.86 -18.76 -3.15
CA THR A 65 15.83 -17.72 -3.13
C THR A 65 16.31 -16.50 -3.93
N HIS A 66 15.60 -16.16 -5.01
CA HIS A 66 15.82 -14.94 -5.78
C HIS A 66 15.22 -13.73 -5.03
N HIS A 67 15.81 -13.42 -3.88
CA HIS A 67 15.32 -12.38 -2.98
C HIS A 67 15.82 -10.98 -3.39
N ILE A 68 15.31 -9.95 -2.71
CA ILE A 68 15.61 -8.56 -3.03
C ILE A 68 16.69 -8.04 -2.07
N LEU A 69 17.75 -7.47 -2.65
CA LEU A 69 18.71 -6.64 -1.93
C LEU A 69 18.54 -5.18 -2.35
N CYS A 70 18.55 -4.27 -1.38
CA CYS A 70 18.47 -2.84 -1.61
C CYS A 70 19.74 -2.15 -1.11
N TYR A 71 20.33 -1.31 -1.95
CA TYR A 71 21.37 -0.37 -1.56
C TYR A 71 20.74 0.97 -1.19
N GLN A 72 21.04 1.44 0.03
CA GLN A 72 20.56 2.71 0.55
C GLN A 72 21.66 3.36 1.40
N ARG A 73 22.02 4.62 1.10
CA ARG A 73 22.97 5.44 1.88
C ARG A 73 24.29 4.73 2.23
N GLY A 74 24.89 4.04 1.25
CA GLY A 74 26.17 3.32 1.46
C GLY A 74 26.05 1.94 2.10
N THR A 75 24.85 1.50 2.45
CA THR A 75 24.60 0.18 3.07
C THR A 75 23.73 -0.70 2.17
N VAL A 76 24.00 -2.01 2.18
CA VAL A 76 23.16 -3.01 1.52
C VAL A 76 22.29 -3.67 2.56
N VAL A 77 20.98 -3.65 2.33
CA VAL A 77 19.95 -4.20 3.23
C VAL A 77 19.18 -5.28 2.50
N ALA A 78 19.05 -6.45 3.12
CA ALA A 78 18.18 -7.51 2.63
C ALA A 78 16.72 -7.20 2.96
N VAL A 79 15.84 -7.32 1.98
CA VAL A 79 14.41 -7.04 2.14
C VAL A 79 13.69 -8.32 2.53
N LEU A 80 12.90 -8.26 3.60
CA LEU A 80 12.04 -9.36 4.01
C LEU A 80 10.68 -9.33 3.27
N PRO A 81 10.08 -10.49 2.95
CA PRO A 81 10.53 -11.84 3.28
C PRO A 81 11.59 -12.37 2.30
N ASN A 82 12.42 -13.32 2.75
CA ASN A 82 13.41 -13.99 1.92
C ASN A 82 12.75 -15.05 1.01
N THR A 83 12.02 -14.57 0.01
CA THR A 83 11.34 -15.38 -1.02
C THR A 83 11.82 -14.96 -2.41
N SER A 84 11.59 -15.81 -3.40
CA SER A 84 11.86 -15.50 -4.80
C SER A 84 10.88 -14.48 -5.39
N PHE A 85 11.40 -13.49 -6.10
CA PHE A 85 10.66 -12.47 -6.85
C PHE A 85 10.96 -12.58 -8.34
N SER A 86 9.95 -12.33 -9.18
CA SER A 86 10.10 -12.28 -10.64
C SER A 86 10.29 -10.85 -11.16
N GLU A 87 9.64 -9.87 -10.54
CA GLU A 87 9.75 -8.47 -10.93
C GLU A 87 9.61 -7.56 -9.71
N ILE A 88 10.30 -6.43 -9.77
CA ILE A 88 10.25 -5.34 -8.81
C ILE A 88 10.11 -4.00 -9.56
N ALA A 89 9.44 -3.04 -8.92
CA ALA A 89 9.31 -1.67 -9.42
C ALA A 89 9.31 -0.72 -8.22
N GLY A 90 9.85 0.48 -8.41
CA GLY A 90 9.93 1.51 -7.37
C GLY A 90 9.18 2.77 -7.80
N GLY A 91 8.67 3.50 -6.80
CA GLY A 91 8.12 4.85 -6.94
C GLY A 91 8.80 5.81 -5.98
N GLN A 92 8.17 6.96 -5.68
CA GLN A 92 8.75 7.99 -4.82
C GLN A 92 9.33 7.48 -3.50
N SER A 93 8.56 6.74 -2.73
CA SER A 93 8.96 6.19 -1.44
C SER A 93 8.35 4.82 -1.23
N SER A 94 8.18 4.09 -2.33
CA SER A 94 7.63 2.75 -2.35
C SER A 94 8.50 1.86 -3.21
N LEU A 95 8.63 0.62 -2.77
CA LEU A 95 9.13 -0.49 -3.58
C LEU A 95 8.02 -1.53 -3.62
N CYS A 96 7.77 -2.14 -4.76
CA CYS A 96 6.86 -3.27 -4.86
C CYS A 96 7.49 -4.39 -5.67
N GLY A 97 7.09 -5.63 -5.40
CA GLY A 97 7.60 -6.80 -6.10
C GLY A 97 6.56 -7.91 -6.20
N ILE A 98 6.49 -8.53 -7.38
CA ILE A 98 5.68 -9.73 -7.61
C ILE A 98 6.54 -10.96 -7.32
N ARG A 99 6.02 -11.84 -6.46
CA ARG A 99 6.69 -13.12 -6.15
C ARG A 99 6.77 -13.99 -7.39
N SER A 100 7.84 -14.79 -7.48
CA SER A 100 8.00 -15.78 -8.54
C SER A 100 6.76 -16.67 -8.62
N GLY A 101 6.17 -16.79 -9.81
CA GLY A 101 4.89 -17.46 -10.02
C GLY A 101 3.68 -16.52 -10.10
N GLY A 102 3.82 -15.22 -9.83
CA GLY A 102 2.80 -14.21 -10.11
C GLY A 102 1.62 -14.16 -9.13
N TYR A 103 1.57 -15.04 -8.13
CA TYR A 103 0.40 -15.18 -7.25
C TYR A 103 0.33 -14.10 -6.15
N SER A 104 1.42 -13.38 -5.85
CA SER A 104 1.49 -12.42 -4.75
C SER A 104 2.22 -11.14 -5.14
N LEU A 105 1.72 -9.98 -4.68
CA LEU A 105 2.36 -8.67 -4.81
C LEU A 105 2.57 -8.08 -3.41
N LEU A 106 3.83 -7.79 -3.10
CA LEU A 106 4.27 -7.19 -1.84
C LEU A 106 4.77 -5.76 -2.14
N CYS A 107 4.51 -4.83 -1.22
CA CYS A 107 5.03 -3.47 -1.28
C CYS A 107 5.63 -3.06 0.06
N TRP A 108 6.71 -2.29 0.01
CA TRP A 108 7.43 -1.72 1.14
C TRP A 108 7.34 -0.20 1.09
N ASP A 109 7.19 0.40 2.26
CA ASP A 109 7.21 1.85 2.43
C ASP A 109 8.62 2.29 2.85
N LEU A 110 9.22 3.18 2.06
CA LEU A 110 10.57 3.69 2.22
C LEU A 110 10.59 5.15 2.72
N SER A 111 9.45 5.69 3.14
CA SER A 111 9.32 7.09 3.60
C SER A 111 9.99 7.38 4.95
N PHE A 112 10.39 6.35 5.72
CA PHE A 112 10.96 6.52 7.07
C PHE A 112 12.49 6.66 7.05
N THR A 113 12.96 7.88 7.32
CA THR A 113 14.36 8.33 7.17
C THR A 113 15.31 7.94 8.31
N GLN A 114 14.85 7.25 9.36
CA GLN A 114 15.67 6.90 10.54
C GLN A 114 15.81 5.38 10.79
N ASN A 115 14.93 4.56 10.25
CA ASN A 115 15.04 3.11 10.21
C ASN A 115 14.03 2.58 9.19
N PRO A 116 14.42 2.21 7.95
CA PRO A 116 13.49 1.63 7.00
C PRO A 116 13.04 0.29 7.59
N SER A 117 11.83 0.25 8.14
CA SER A 117 11.21 -1.04 8.40
C SER A 117 10.85 -1.57 7.00
N PHE A 118 11.67 -2.45 6.45
CA PHE A 118 11.32 -3.28 5.29
C PHE A 118 10.22 -4.29 5.71
N VAL A 119 9.14 -3.77 6.30
CA VAL A 119 7.97 -4.51 6.70
C VAL A 119 7.12 -4.64 5.44
N PRO A 120 7.03 -5.85 4.88
CA PRO A 120 6.27 -6.08 3.65
C PRO A 120 4.79 -5.89 3.93
N LYS A 121 4.11 -5.08 3.11
CA LYS A 121 2.65 -5.06 3.03
C LYS A 121 2.21 -5.82 1.81
N ARG A 122 1.42 -6.88 2.01
CA ARG A 122 0.80 -7.60 0.90
C ARG A 122 -0.40 -6.82 0.37
N ILE A 123 -0.41 -6.54 -0.92
CA ILE A 123 -1.53 -5.84 -1.58
C ILE A 123 -2.27 -6.72 -2.58
N TYR A 124 -1.69 -7.86 -2.94
CA TYR A 124 -2.35 -8.87 -3.76
C TYR A 124 -1.95 -10.29 -3.33
N LEU A 125 -2.93 -11.19 -3.35
CA LEU A 125 -2.68 -12.63 -3.25
C LEU A 125 -3.80 -13.41 -3.96
N ASN A 126 -3.46 -14.12 -5.03
CA ASN A 126 -4.40 -14.95 -5.76
C ASN A 126 -3.67 -16.05 -6.53
N ASN A 127 -3.92 -17.32 -6.20
CA ASN A 127 -3.27 -18.46 -6.86
C ASN A 127 -3.87 -18.81 -8.24
N THR A 128 -5.07 -18.33 -8.56
CA THR A 128 -5.73 -18.60 -9.86
C THR A 128 -5.54 -17.46 -10.85
N VAL A 129 -5.56 -16.22 -10.36
CA VAL A 129 -5.35 -15.01 -11.17
C VAL A 129 -3.95 -14.48 -10.92
N LEU A 130 -2.99 -14.96 -11.70
CA LEU A 130 -1.60 -14.57 -11.60
C LEU A 130 -1.37 -13.17 -12.21
N LEU A 131 -0.45 -12.41 -11.63
CA LEU A 131 -0.03 -11.11 -12.07
C LEU A 131 1.32 -11.14 -12.80
N GLY A 132 1.51 -10.17 -13.68
CA GLY A 132 2.78 -9.80 -14.29
C GLY A 132 2.69 -8.38 -14.86
N ASN A 133 3.80 -7.87 -15.41
CA ASN A 133 3.91 -6.48 -15.87
C ASN A 133 3.55 -5.49 -14.74
N LEU A 134 4.21 -5.61 -13.59
CA LEU A 134 4.11 -4.64 -12.52
C LEU A 134 4.49 -3.26 -13.06
N SER A 135 3.89 -2.21 -12.52
CA SER A 135 4.32 -0.84 -12.74
C SER A 135 3.95 -0.03 -11.52
N VAL A 136 4.92 0.72 -11.00
CA VAL A 136 4.76 1.53 -9.80
C VAL A 136 4.94 2.98 -10.21
N GLY A 137 3.90 3.75 -9.95
CA GLY A 137 3.95 5.20 -9.93
C GLY A 137 3.86 5.76 -8.50
N ASP A 138 3.77 7.08 -8.38
CA ASP A 138 3.82 7.76 -7.07
C ASP A 138 2.51 7.61 -6.31
N GLU A 139 1.39 7.71 -7.03
CA GLU A 139 0.06 7.58 -6.47
C GLU A 139 -0.52 6.18 -6.64
N GLN A 140 -0.04 5.42 -7.62
CA GLN A 140 -0.64 4.18 -8.08
C GLN A 140 0.36 3.05 -8.30
N VAL A 141 -0.05 1.84 -7.92
CA VAL A 141 0.64 0.58 -8.22
C VAL A 141 -0.28 -0.22 -9.12
N CYS A 142 0.16 -0.59 -10.31
CA CYS A 142 -0.64 -1.34 -11.27
C CYS A 142 0.07 -2.61 -11.71
N ALA A 143 -0.68 -3.66 -12.04
CA ALA A 143 -0.17 -4.88 -12.65
C ALA A 143 -1.22 -5.45 -13.61
N THR A 144 -0.80 -6.31 -14.54
CA THR A 144 -1.72 -7.01 -15.44
C THR A 144 -1.90 -8.47 -15.03
N THR A 145 -3.05 -9.06 -15.33
CA THR A 145 -3.20 -10.51 -15.22
C THR A 145 -2.44 -11.21 -16.34
N THR A 146 -1.68 -12.27 -16.03
CA THR A 146 -0.85 -12.96 -17.04
C THR A 146 -1.68 -13.57 -18.17
N VAL A 147 -2.85 -14.13 -17.83
CA VAL A 147 -3.75 -14.79 -18.78
C VAL A 147 -4.40 -13.78 -19.72
N ASN A 148 -5.21 -12.86 -19.18
CA ASN A 148 -6.06 -11.99 -20.00
C ASN A 148 -5.43 -10.61 -20.26
N GLY A 149 -4.45 -10.18 -19.47
CA GLY A 149 -3.88 -8.83 -19.58
C GLY A 149 -4.76 -7.75 -18.96
N VAL A 150 -5.69 -8.12 -18.08
CA VAL A 150 -6.57 -7.15 -17.41
C VAL A 150 -5.77 -6.39 -16.35
N VAL A 151 -5.87 -5.07 -16.35
CA VAL A 151 -5.16 -4.22 -15.39
C VAL A 151 -5.86 -4.24 -14.03
N LYS A 152 -5.07 -4.41 -12.97
CA LYS A 152 -5.45 -4.17 -11.58
C LYS A 152 -4.55 -3.08 -11.02
N CYS A 153 -5.13 -2.07 -10.37
CA CYS A 153 -4.39 -1.00 -9.72
C CYS A 153 -4.77 -0.88 -8.24
N TRP A 154 -3.80 -0.53 -7.41
CA TRP A 154 -3.87 -0.32 -5.98
C TRP A 154 -3.18 1.00 -5.64
N ARG A 155 -3.53 1.61 -4.50
CA ARG A 155 -3.06 2.94 -4.09
C ARG A 155 -3.57 4.01 -5.09
N GLY A 156 -4.26 5.00 -4.58
CA GLY A 156 -5.02 5.97 -5.38
C GLY A 156 -6.21 6.44 -4.56
N ASN A 157 -6.45 7.75 -4.51
CA ASN A 157 -7.45 8.37 -3.63
C ASN A 157 -8.91 8.08 -4.05
N GLY A 158 -9.26 6.83 -4.38
CA GLY A 158 -10.57 6.44 -4.91
C GLY A 158 -10.86 6.94 -6.34
N ASN A 159 -10.02 7.83 -6.88
CA ASN A 159 -10.22 8.51 -8.17
C ASN A 159 -9.39 7.94 -9.33
N VAL A 160 -8.63 6.85 -9.15
CA VAL A 160 -7.91 6.22 -10.27
C VAL A 160 -8.94 5.50 -11.14
N THR A 161 -9.33 6.14 -12.25
CA THR A 161 -10.20 5.52 -13.26
C THR A 161 -9.42 4.46 -14.01
N VAL A 162 -9.56 3.20 -13.60
CA VAL A 162 -8.98 2.06 -14.31
C VAL A 162 -9.75 1.83 -15.62
N PRO A 163 -9.09 1.45 -16.74
CA PRO A 163 -9.78 1.15 -18.00
C PRO A 163 -10.81 0.03 -17.82
N SER A 164 -11.83 -0.01 -18.71
CA SER A 164 -12.85 -1.06 -18.69
C SER A 164 -12.23 -2.46 -18.63
N LYS A 165 -12.87 -3.39 -17.90
CA LYS A 165 -12.44 -4.80 -17.81
C LYS A 165 -12.36 -5.52 -19.16
N GLU A 166 -12.91 -4.93 -20.21
CA GLU A 166 -12.87 -5.43 -21.59
C GLU A 166 -11.53 -5.15 -22.29
N LEU A 167 -10.72 -4.22 -21.77
CA LEU A 167 -9.43 -3.86 -22.35
C LEU A 167 -8.30 -4.72 -21.79
N ASN A 168 -7.59 -5.38 -22.70
CA ASN A 168 -6.49 -6.28 -22.41
C ASN A 168 -5.16 -5.66 -22.84
N PHE A 169 -4.20 -5.60 -21.92
CA PHE A 169 -2.91 -4.95 -22.08
C PHE A 169 -1.77 -5.97 -22.14
N GLY A 170 -0.84 -5.75 -23.07
CA GLY A 170 0.38 -6.55 -23.22
C GLY A 170 1.55 -6.04 -22.38
N SER A 171 1.57 -4.74 -22.11
CA SER A 171 2.53 -4.07 -21.22
C SER A 171 1.92 -2.79 -20.68
N ILE A 172 2.40 -2.36 -19.50
CA ILE A 172 2.01 -1.11 -18.85
C ILE A 172 3.23 -0.39 -18.28
N SER A 173 3.15 0.94 -18.20
CA SER A 173 4.15 1.81 -17.59
C SER A 173 3.48 3.01 -16.94
N SER A 174 3.86 3.33 -15.72
CA SER A 174 3.23 4.37 -14.89
C SER A 174 4.14 5.58 -14.82
N GLY A 175 3.53 6.76 -14.89
CA GLY A 175 4.08 8.08 -14.62
C GLY A 175 3.38 8.75 -13.42
N VAL A 176 3.59 10.05 -13.17
CA VAL A 176 3.02 10.73 -11.99
C VAL A 176 1.52 10.88 -12.14
N GLY A 177 0.77 10.09 -11.38
CA GLY A 177 -0.69 10.13 -11.41
C GLY A 177 -1.31 9.67 -12.74
N PHE A 178 -0.54 8.99 -13.61
CA PHE A 178 -1.06 8.34 -14.81
C PHE A 178 -0.36 7.02 -15.11
N THR A 179 -1.03 6.13 -15.83
CA THR A 179 -0.47 4.89 -16.36
C THR A 179 -0.87 4.78 -17.81
N CYS A 180 0.08 4.38 -18.65
CA CYS A 180 -0.15 4.07 -20.05
C CYS A 180 0.11 2.58 -20.29
N GLY A 181 -0.60 2.00 -21.25
CA GLY A 181 -0.48 0.60 -21.60
C GLY A 181 -0.65 0.37 -23.09
N ILE A 182 -0.01 -0.69 -23.59
CA ILE A 182 -0.17 -1.16 -24.97
C ILE A 182 -1.25 -2.24 -25.00
N LEU A 183 -2.30 -2.06 -25.80
CA LEU A 183 -3.35 -3.06 -25.95
C LEU A 183 -2.83 -4.34 -26.65
N LYS A 184 -3.19 -5.53 -26.16
CA LYS A 184 -2.77 -6.83 -26.76
C LYS A 184 -3.24 -6.96 -28.22
N ASN A 185 -4.47 -6.53 -28.50
CA ASN A 185 -5.13 -6.73 -29.80
C ASN A 185 -4.64 -5.77 -30.89
N THR A 186 -4.68 -4.46 -30.59
CA THR A 186 -4.44 -3.39 -31.56
C THR A 186 -3.03 -2.82 -31.48
N ARG A 187 -2.27 -3.15 -30.42
CA ARG A 187 -0.97 -2.55 -30.08
C ARG A 187 -1.02 -1.02 -29.91
N ARG A 188 -2.20 -0.44 -29.73
CA ARG A 188 -2.36 1.00 -29.48
C ARG A 188 -2.09 1.35 -28.03
N VAL A 189 -1.58 2.56 -27.80
CA VAL A 189 -1.39 3.12 -26.47
C VAL A 189 -2.74 3.62 -25.93
N ARG A 190 -3.03 3.29 -24.67
CA ARG A 190 -4.10 3.89 -23.87
C ARG A 190 -3.53 4.39 -22.56
N CYS A 191 -3.96 5.55 -22.11
CA CYS A 191 -3.50 6.17 -20.87
C CYS A 191 -4.69 6.51 -19.97
N TRP A 192 -4.51 6.35 -18.67
CA TRP A 192 -5.51 6.62 -17.65
C TRP A 192 -4.84 7.10 -16.37
N GLY A 193 -5.56 7.75 -15.45
CA GLY A 193 -4.93 8.23 -14.22
C GLY A 193 -5.78 9.17 -13.39
N SER A 194 -5.22 9.66 -12.28
CA SER A 194 -5.76 10.80 -11.54
C SER A 194 -5.60 12.10 -12.33
N ASN A 195 -4.51 12.22 -13.10
CA ASN A 195 -4.25 13.37 -13.98
C ASN A 195 -4.71 13.11 -15.42
N ASN A 196 -6.03 13.21 -15.64
CA ASN A 196 -6.63 13.00 -16.96
C ASN A 196 -6.11 13.95 -18.04
N SER A 197 -5.60 15.14 -17.69
CA SER A 197 -5.13 16.11 -18.69
C SER A 197 -3.87 15.63 -19.43
N ILE A 198 -2.86 15.15 -18.69
CA ILE A 198 -1.61 14.62 -19.24
C ILE A 198 -1.87 13.28 -19.92
N ALA A 199 -2.60 12.38 -19.26
CA ALA A 199 -2.92 11.06 -19.80
C ALA A 199 -3.66 11.17 -21.16
N ASN A 200 -4.70 12.00 -21.24
CA ASN A 200 -5.49 12.16 -22.47
C ASN A 200 -4.66 12.80 -23.60
N ARG A 201 -3.81 13.77 -23.27
CA ARG A 201 -2.94 14.42 -24.25
C ARG A 201 -1.95 13.41 -24.84
N ILE A 202 -1.26 12.65 -23.98
CA ILE A 202 -0.31 11.62 -24.41
C ILE A 202 -1.01 10.56 -25.26
N GLU A 203 -2.17 10.03 -24.82
CA GLU A 203 -2.94 9.06 -25.61
C GLU A 203 -3.33 9.61 -26.99
N THR A 204 -3.79 10.86 -27.05
CA THR A 204 -4.19 11.51 -28.31
C THR A 204 -3.00 11.66 -29.26
N ASP A 205 -1.85 12.06 -28.74
CA ASP A 205 -0.64 12.29 -29.53
C ASP A 205 -0.07 10.97 -30.12
N PHE A 206 -0.17 9.85 -29.38
CA PHE A 206 0.14 8.51 -29.94
C PHE A 206 -0.89 8.04 -30.97
N GLY A 207 -2.16 8.42 -30.80
CA GLY A 207 -3.24 8.17 -31.76
C GLY A 207 -3.49 6.69 -32.06
N ASN A 208 -3.37 6.32 -33.35
CA ASN A 208 -3.58 4.96 -33.84
C ASN A 208 -2.28 4.20 -34.10
N ARG A 209 -1.13 4.74 -33.69
CA ARG A 209 0.17 4.13 -33.98
C ARG A 209 0.39 2.86 -33.15
N PRO A 210 0.74 1.72 -33.76
CA PRO A 210 1.03 0.50 -33.02
C PRO A 210 2.42 0.54 -32.40
N MET A 211 2.50 0.34 -31.09
CA MET A 211 3.74 0.36 -30.32
C MET A 211 4.20 -1.06 -29.94
N LEU A 212 5.52 -1.28 -29.90
CA LEU A 212 6.13 -2.51 -29.38
C LEU A 212 6.42 -2.38 -27.89
N SER A 213 6.99 -1.25 -27.48
CA SER A 213 7.32 -0.94 -26.10
C SER A 213 6.96 0.50 -25.77
N ILE A 214 6.67 0.75 -24.50
CA ILE A 214 6.49 2.09 -23.94
C ILE A 214 7.17 2.13 -22.58
N SER A 215 7.63 3.32 -22.22
CA SER A 215 8.17 3.61 -20.90
C SER A 215 7.69 5.02 -20.52
N ALA A 216 7.21 5.19 -19.30
CA ALA A 216 6.67 6.43 -18.79
C ALA A 216 7.67 7.10 -17.84
N GLY A 217 7.89 8.39 -18.02
CA GLY A 217 8.64 9.24 -17.09
C GLY A 217 7.71 10.02 -16.17
N GLY A 218 8.22 11.12 -15.63
CA GLY A 218 7.44 12.00 -14.75
C GLY A 218 6.16 12.52 -15.41
N SER A 219 6.31 13.15 -16.58
CA SER A 219 5.22 13.83 -17.31
C SER A 219 5.25 13.61 -18.83
N HIS A 220 5.99 12.58 -19.27
CA HIS A 220 6.12 12.19 -20.67
C HIS A 220 6.19 10.68 -20.82
N VAL A 221 5.90 10.20 -22.03
CA VAL A 221 5.97 8.79 -22.40
C VAL A 221 6.70 8.68 -23.73
N CYS A 222 7.65 7.76 -23.78
CA CYS A 222 8.33 7.38 -25.01
C CYS A 222 8.07 5.91 -25.31
N GLY A 223 8.05 5.55 -26.59
CA GLY A 223 7.91 4.17 -27.02
C GLY A 223 8.56 3.91 -28.36
N ILE A 224 8.86 2.63 -28.61
CA ILE A 224 9.44 2.16 -29.87
C ILE A 224 8.36 1.43 -30.66
N ASP A 225 8.18 1.81 -31.92
CA ASP A 225 7.18 1.19 -32.79
C ASP A 225 7.70 -0.10 -33.46
N ARG A 226 6.87 -0.73 -34.29
CA ARG A 226 7.28 -1.95 -35.04
C ARG A 226 8.42 -1.73 -36.03
N GLY A 227 8.59 -0.50 -36.51
CA GLY A 227 9.68 -0.11 -37.39
C GLY A 227 10.95 0.27 -36.63
N GLY A 228 10.98 0.14 -35.30
CA GLY A 228 12.13 0.50 -34.48
C GLY A 228 12.31 2.02 -34.30
N PHE A 229 11.30 2.83 -34.62
CA PHE A 229 11.37 4.29 -34.45
C PHE A 229 10.91 4.72 -33.05
N LEU A 230 11.57 5.73 -32.51
CA LEU A 230 11.25 6.31 -31.21
C LEU A 230 10.19 7.41 -31.36
N PHE A 231 9.14 7.32 -30.55
CA PHE A 231 8.08 8.32 -30.43
C PHE A 231 7.94 8.75 -28.97
N CYS A 232 8.02 10.06 -28.72
CA CYS A 232 7.96 10.65 -27.39
C CYS A 232 6.91 11.76 -27.34
N HIS A 233 6.02 11.72 -26.35
CA HIS A 233 4.93 12.68 -26.16
C HIS A 233 4.78 13.08 -24.69
N GLY A 234 4.27 14.29 -24.44
CA GLY A 234 4.11 14.84 -23.08
C GLY A 234 4.89 16.15 -22.89
N ASN A 235 5.45 16.34 -21.70
CA ASN A 235 6.28 17.52 -21.42
C ASN A 235 7.64 17.48 -22.14
N ASN A 236 8.09 18.61 -22.66
CA ASN A 236 9.41 18.78 -23.30
C ASN A 236 10.19 20.00 -22.81
N ASP A 237 9.84 20.59 -21.66
CA ASP A 237 10.45 21.83 -21.15
C ASP A 237 11.98 21.72 -20.99
N SER A 238 12.50 20.51 -20.79
CA SER A 238 13.93 20.22 -20.63
C SER A 238 14.55 19.52 -21.83
N GLY A 239 13.80 19.34 -22.93
CA GLY A 239 14.25 18.60 -24.11
C GLY A 239 14.17 17.07 -23.98
N GLN A 240 13.44 16.54 -22.99
CA GLN A 240 13.31 15.10 -22.74
C GLN A 240 12.64 14.29 -23.86
N LEU A 241 11.99 14.95 -24.83
CA LEU A 241 11.41 14.33 -26.03
C LEU A 241 12.32 14.44 -27.27
N ASN A 242 13.51 15.05 -27.14
CA ASN A 242 14.41 15.35 -28.26
C ASN A 242 15.62 14.40 -28.26
N PRO A 243 15.50 13.16 -28.76
CA PRO A 243 16.63 12.25 -28.84
C PRO A 243 17.71 12.79 -29.81
N PRO A 244 18.98 12.47 -29.58
CA PRO A 244 20.09 12.95 -30.44
C PRO A 244 20.00 12.43 -31.87
N SER A 245 19.39 11.27 -32.04
CA SER A 245 19.09 10.62 -33.32
C SER A 245 17.80 9.82 -33.18
N ASN A 246 17.07 9.69 -34.28
CA ASN A 246 15.84 8.89 -34.34
C ASN A 246 15.90 7.98 -35.57
N SER A 247 16.98 7.22 -35.66
CA SER A 247 17.12 6.21 -36.70
C SER A 247 16.34 4.94 -36.33
N SER A 248 15.82 4.24 -37.34
CA SER A 248 15.13 2.97 -37.16
C SER A 248 16.06 1.93 -36.52
N SER A 249 15.55 1.23 -35.51
CA SER A 249 16.28 0.17 -34.77
C SER A 249 17.59 0.68 -34.16
N GLU A 250 17.57 1.92 -33.67
CA GLU A 250 18.69 2.48 -32.93
C GLU A 250 18.67 2.06 -31.46
N PHE A 251 17.48 1.99 -30.87
CA PHE A 251 17.26 1.81 -29.44
C PHE A 251 16.59 0.47 -29.13
N LEU A 252 17.11 -0.21 -28.10
CA LEU A 252 16.60 -1.49 -27.60
C LEU A 252 15.65 -1.32 -26.41
N ALA A 253 16.00 -0.44 -25.47
CA ALA A 253 15.27 -0.23 -24.22
C ALA A 253 15.33 1.23 -23.78
N LEU A 254 14.31 1.67 -23.02
CA LEU A 254 14.11 3.05 -22.60
C LEU A 254 13.90 3.14 -21.08
N ALA A 255 14.48 4.16 -20.46
CA ALA A 255 14.20 4.54 -19.07
C ALA A 255 14.07 6.06 -18.95
N LEU A 256 12.92 6.52 -18.47
CA LEU A 256 12.57 7.94 -18.44
C LEU A 256 12.55 8.46 -17.00
N GLY A 257 13.19 9.60 -16.75
CA GLY A 257 13.13 10.31 -15.48
C GLY A 257 12.10 11.43 -15.49
N SER A 258 12.31 12.46 -14.67
CA SER A 258 11.44 13.65 -14.60
C SER A 258 11.64 14.55 -15.82
N VAL A 259 12.91 14.84 -16.09
CA VAL A 259 13.36 15.86 -17.05
C VAL A 259 14.33 15.31 -18.09
N HIS A 260 14.59 14.01 -18.07
CA HIS A 260 15.50 13.32 -18.97
C HIS A 260 14.93 11.98 -19.43
N SER A 261 15.49 11.49 -20.53
CA SER A 261 15.22 10.18 -21.09
C SER A 261 16.53 9.51 -21.44
N CYS A 262 16.67 8.23 -21.13
CA CYS A 262 17.84 7.42 -21.47
C CYS A 262 17.41 6.21 -22.28
N ALA A 263 18.29 5.76 -23.18
CA ALA A 263 18.08 4.58 -24.00
C ALA A 263 19.35 3.74 -24.14
N ILE A 264 19.17 2.42 -24.21
CA ILE A 264 20.23 1.48 -24.61
C ILE A 264 20.24 1.41 -26.14
N ARG A 265 21.40 1.64 -26.76
CA ARG A 265 21.61 1.46 -28.20
C ARG A 265 21.69 -0.02 -28.56
N GLU A 266 21.06 -0.41 -29.66
CA GLU A 266 20.99 -1.81 -30.08
C GLU A 266 22.36 -2.37 -30.49
N GLN A 267 23.16 -1.59 -31.23
CA GLN A 267 24.41 -2.07 -31.85
C GLN A 267 25.51 -2.44 -30.85
N ASN A 268 25.71 -1.62 -29.82
CA ASN A 268 26.84 -1.73 -28.88
C ASN A 268 26.40 -1.82 -27.41
N ARG A 269 25.09 -1.80 -27.15
CA ARG A 269 24.51 -1.77 -25.79
C ARG A 269 24.99 -0.61 -24.91
N SER A 270 25.56 0.44 -25.51
CA SER A 270 25.89 1.67 -24.80
C SER A 270 24.62 2.45 -24.48
N VAL A 271 24.67 3.26 -23.43
CA VAL A 271 23.55 4.12 -23.04
C VAL A 271 23.76 5.54 -23.57
N VAL A 272 22.69 6.16 -24.04
CA VAL A 272 22.64 7.59 -24.33
C VAL A 272 21.48 8.23 -23.59
N CYS A 273 21.71 9.39 -22.98
CA CYS A 273 20.70 10.16 -22.28
C CYS A 273 20.54 11.55 -22.92
N TRP A 274 19.33 12.08 -22.87
CA TRP A 274 19.00 13.42 -23.38
C TRP A 274 17.96 14.09 -22.48
N GLY A 275 17.86 15.41 -22.60
CA GLY A 275 17.08 16.25 -21.70
C GLY A 275 17.89 16.77 -20.51
N GLY A 276 17.24 17.55 -19.65
CA GLY A 276 17.82 18.06 -18.39
C GLY A 276 19.13 18.81 -18.55
N GLY A 277 19.28 19.61 -19.61
CA GLY A 277 20.49 20.42 -19.85
C GLY A 277 21.76 19.62 -20.17
N GLY A 278 21.66 18.31 -20.40
CA GLY A 278 22.81 17.43 -20.68
C GLY A 278 23.50 16.85 -19.44
N GLU A 279 23.00 17.12 -18.24
CA GLU A 279 23.59 16.67 -16.96
C GLU A 279 23.60 15.14 -16.77
N TYR A 280 22.84 14.41 -17.60
CA TYR A 280 22.68 12.96 -17.54
C TYR A 280 23.64 12.20 -18.45
N SER A 281 24.30 12.90 -19.38
CA SER A 281 25.33 12.34 -20.25
C SER A 281 26.69 12.50 -19.60
N VAL A 282 27.16 11.44 -18.93
CA VAL A 282 28.37 11.45 -18.10
C VAL A 282 29.42 10.47 -18.62
N ASN A 283 30.70 10.74 -18.33
CA ASN A 283 31.82 9.91 -18.80
C ASN A 283 31.82 8.50 -18.20
N VAL A 284 31.17 8.25 -17.06
CA VAL A 284 31.19 6.92 -16.41
C VAL A 284 30.54 5.83 -17.28
N THR A 285 29.60 6.19 -18.15
CA THR A 285 28.94 5.23 -19.05
C THR A 285 29.75 4.97 -20.33
N GLU A 286 30.86 5.68 -20.53
CA GLU A 286 31.71 5.55 -21.71
C GLU A 286 32.41 4.19 -21.72
N GLY A 287 32.25 3.44 -22.81
CA GLY A 287 32.80 2.08 -22.93
C GLY A 287 32.10 1.03 -22.07
N VAL A 288 30.98 1.36 -21.42
CA VAL A 288 30.17 0.42 -20.62
C VAL A 288 28.93 0.00 -21.41
N SER A 289 28.68 -1.31 -21.44
CA SER A 289 27.49 -1.90 -22.04
C SER A 289 26.50 -2.36 -20.97
N PHE A 290 25.21 -2.17 -21.25
CA PHE A 290 24.11 -2.45 -20.30
C PHE A 290 23.13 -3.51 -20.83
N GLU A 291 22.61 -4.34 -19.93
CA GLU A 291 21.50 -5.26 -20.17
C GLU A 291 20.14 -4.57 -20.01
N SER A 292 20.01 -3.75 -18.96
CA SER A 292 18.81 -3.02 -18.64
C SER A 292 19.16 -1.70 -17.95
N ILE A 293 18.24 -0.74 -18.04
CA ILE A 293 18.34 0.57 -17.38
C ILE A 293 17.00 0.90 -16.72
N VAL A 294 17.06 1.61 -15.60
CA VAL A 294 15.92 2.11 -14.85
C VAL A 294 16.24 3.53 -14.39
N SER A 295 15.28 4.44 -14.53
CA SER A 295 15.47 5.84 -14.14
C SER A 295 14.73 6.12 -12.84
N GLY A 296 15.47 6.70 -11.89
CA GLY A 296 14.90 7.51 -10.82
C GLY A 296 14.66 8.94 -11.32
N SER A 297 14.19 9.81 -10.42
CA SER A 297 13.70 11.15 -10.80
C SER A 297 14.72 11.94 -11.60
N ASN A 298 15.92 11.99 -11.04
CA ASN A 298 17.03 12.80 -11.46
C ASN A 298 18.34 11.99 -11.49
N PHE A 299 18.24 10.66 -11.62
CA PHE A 299 19.37 9.76 -11.84
C PHE A 299 18.89 8.51 -12.56
N THR A 300 19.82 7.77 -13.16
CA THR A 300 19.56 6.50 -13.84
C THR A 300 20.52 5.45 -13.34
N CYS A 301 20.05 4.23 -13.23
CA CYS A 301 20.84 3.06 -12.88
C CYS A 301 20.75 2.04 -14.01
N GLY A 302 21.83 1.30 -14.23
CA GLY A 302 21.89 0.28 -15.26
C GLY A 302 22.60 -0.97 -14.79
N LEU A 303 22.10 -2.12 -15.23
CA LEU A 303 22.72 -3.42 -15.05
C LEU A 303 23.72 -3.65 -16.20
N THR A 304 24.98 -3.91 -15.85
CA THR A 304 26.04 -4.12 -16.84
C THR A 304 26.02 -5.51 -17.48
N THR A 305 26.43 -5.62 -18.75
CA THR A 305 26.50 -6.92 -19.45
C THR A 305 27.67 -7.80 -19.01
N ARG A 306 28.72 -7.21 -18.44
CA ARG A 306 29.99 -7.90 -18.16
C ARG A 306 29.94 -8.79 -16.92
N ASN A 307 29.37 -8.27 -15.83
CA ASN A 307 29.39 -8.92 -14.51
C ASN A 307 28.07 -8.75 -13.75
N PHE A 308 26.99 -8.31 -14.40
CA PHE A 308 25.70 -8.06 -13.77
C PHE A 308 25.78 -7.16 -12.52
N SER A 309 26.71 -6.19 -12.54
CA SER A 309 26.81 -5.16 -11.52
C SER A 309 25.97 -3.93 -11.89
N ILE A 310 25.56 -3.17 -10.88
CA ILE A 310 24.75 -1.96 -11.06
C ILE A 310 25.64 -0.72 -11.00
N ILE A 311 25.48 0.15 -11.98
CA ILE A 311 26.09 1.49 -12.02
C ILE A 311 24.96 2.51 -12.03
N CYS A 312 25.03 3.51 -11.15
CA CYS A 312 24.09 4.63 -11.12
C CYS A 312 24.79 5.95 -11.40
N TRP A 313 24.12 6.84 -12.13
CA TRP A 313 24.65 8.13 -12.54
C TRP A 313 23.56 9.21 -12.68
N GLY A 314 23.98 10.47 -12.70
CA GLY A 314 23.11 11.64 -12.78
C GLY A 314 23.17 12.51 -11.52
N PRO A 315 22.64 13.74 -11.59
CA PRO A 315 22.78 14.75 -10.54
C PRO A 315 22.13 14.34 -9.20
N GLY A 316 21.13 13.47 -9.23
CA GLY A 316 20.44 12.97 -8.05
C GLY A 316 21.14 11.86 -7.26
N TRP A 317 22.28 11.36 -7.72
CA TRP A 317 22.98 10.26 -7.08
C TRP A 317 24.06 10.76 -6.10
N GLU A 318 24.06 10.27 -4.85
CA GLU A 318 24.83 10.82 -3.69
C GLU A 318 26.36 10.94 -3.87
N ASN A 319 26.94 10.46 -4.99
CA ASN A 319 28.37 10.62 -5.29
C ASN A 319 28.69 11.42 -6.57
N GLY A 320 27.70 11.99 -7.29
CA GLY A 320 27.89 12.91 -8.43
C GLY A 320 28.62 12.35 -9.67
N SER A 321 29.39 11.27 -9.54
CA SER A 321 30.20 10.63 -10.58
C SER A 321 30.09 9.11 -10.45
N GLY A 322 29.06 8.51 -11.06
CA GLY A 322 29.14 7.13 -11.53
C GLY A 322 29.63 6.06 -10.53
N SER A 323 29.16 6.08 -9.29
CA SER A 323 29.63 5.15 -8.27
C SER A 323 29.02 3.77 -8.51
N LEU A 324 29.86 2.72 -8.48
CA LEU A 324 29.41 1.34 -8.43
C LEU A 324 28.50 1.15 -7.20
N VAL A 325 27.31 0.58 -7.43
CA VAL A 325 26.46 0.11 -6.35
C VAL A 325 26.98 -1.25 -5.94
N ASN A 326 27.74 -1.30 -4.85
CA ASN A 326 28.38 -2.53 -4.40
C ASN A 326 27.37 -3.44 -3.67
N ILE A 327 26.46 -4.05 -4.43
CA ILE A 327 25.70 -5.20 -3.97
C ILE A 327 26.60 -6.42 -4.21
N SER A 328 27.04 -7.07 -3.13
CA SER A 328 27.96 -8.20 -3.15
C SER A 328 27.32 -9.51 -3.65
N ALA A 329 26.50 -9.43 -4.70
CA ALA A 329 25.82 -10.54 -5.35
C ALA A 329 25.61 -10.21 -6.85
N GLU A 330 25.59 -11.25 -7.70
CA GLU A 330 25.21 -11.11 -9.10
C GLU A 330 23.70 -10.82 -9.20
N ILE A 331 23.28 -9.93 -10.10
CA ILE A 331 21.89 -9.54 -10.27
C ILE A 331 21.27 -10.25 -11.47
N LEU A 332 20.01 -10.65 -11.38
CA LEU A 332 19.29 -11.28 -12.49
C LEU A 332 19.11 -10.28 -13.66
N PRO A 333 19.46 -10.63 -14.91
CA PRO A 333 19.18 -9.79 -16.08
C PRO A 333 17.73 -9.87 -16.57
N GLY A 334 16.96 -10.82 -16.05
CA GLY A 334 15.52 -10.98 -16.32
C GLY A 334 14.89 -12.05 -15.43
N PRO A 335 13.55 -12.18 -15.43
CA PRO A 335 12.86 -13.18 -14.62
C PRO A 335 13.16 -14.60 -15.09
N CYS A 336 13.35 -15.52 -14.14
CA CYS A 336 13.39 -16.96 -14.42
C CYS A 336 11.95 -17.47 -14.61
N VAL A 337 11.60 -17.89 -15.84
CA VAL A 337 10.24 -18.34 -16.19
C VAL A 337 10.22 -19.81 -16.64
N PRO A 338 9.12 -20.57 -16.45
CA PRO A 338 9.05 -22.00 -16.78
C PRO A 338 8.97 -22.32 -18.29
N SER A 339 9.03 -21.32 -19.18
CA SER A 339 8.69 -21.44 -20.61
C SER A 339 9.89 -21.58 -21.54
N SER A 340 9.67 -22.21 -22.71
CA SER A 340 10.57 -22.14 -23.86
C SER A 340 10.47 -20.75 -24.50
N CYS A 341 11.57 -20.01 -24.54
CA CYS A 341 11.66 -18.66 -25.13
C CYS A 341 11.55 -18.69 -26.67
N SER A 342 10.46 -19.24 -27.20
CA SER A 342 10.30 -19.69 -28.60
C SER A 342 10.45 -18.58 -29.64
N GLU A 343 10.15 -17.33 -29.31
CA GLU A 343 10.27 -16.20 -30.24
C GLU A 343 11.60 -15.41 -30.11
N CYS A 344 12.22 -15.42 -28.93
CA CYS A 344 13.26 -14.43 -28.57
C CYS A 344 14.60 -15.08 -28.21
N GLY A 345 14.61 -16.41 -28.01
CA GLY A 345 15.77 -17.19 -27.63
C GLY A 345 16.10 -17.10 -26.14
N ILE A 346 16.88 -18.09 -25.68
CA ILE A 346 17.32 -18.22 -24.29
C ILE A 346 18.51 -17.28 -24.03
N TYR A 347 18.51 -16.62 -22.88
CA TYR A 347 19.60 -15.77 -22.43
C TYR A 347 20.83 -16.62 -22.06
N PRO A 348 22.05 -16.26 -22.49
CA PRO A 348 23.26 -17.01 -22.15
C PRO A 348 23.45 -17.14 -20.63
N GLN A 349 24.05 -18.22 -20.15
CA GLN A 349 24.31 -18.43 -18.71
C GLN A 349 23.05 -18.58 -17.84
N THR A 350 21.88 -18.83 -18.45
CA THR A 350 20.62 -19.15 -17.73
C THR A 350 20.83 -20.21 -16.66
N ASP A 351 21.52 -21.31 -16.98
CA ASP A 351 21.76 -22.44 -16.06
C ASP A 351 22.54 -22.05 -14.79
N ARG A 352 23.32 -20.96 -14.87
CA ARG A 352 24.06 -20.40 -13.74
C ARG A 352 23.23 -19.39 -12.96
N LEU A 353 22.42 -18.59 -13.65
CA LEU A 353 21.69 -17.48 -13.08
C LEU A 353 20.40 -17.91 -12.38
N CYS A 354 19.68 -18.88 -12.96
CA CYS A 354 18.48 -19.48 -12.39
C CYS A 354 18.83 -20.76 -11.64
N PHE A 355 18.29 -20.91 -10.42
CA PHE A 355 18.53 -22.11 -9.62
C PHE A 355 17.83 -23.37 -10.17
N SER A 356 16.62 -23.25 -10.72
CA SER A 356 15.86 -24.39 -11.24
C SER A 356 16.22 -24.70 -12.70
N PRO A 357 16.58 -25.95 -13.04
CA PRO A 357 16.90 -26.35 -14.42
C PRO A 357 15.69 -26.34 -15.36
N SER A 358 14.47 -26.24 -14.81
CA SER A 358 13.22 -26.09 -15.59
C SER A 358 12.86 -24.64 -15.91
N THR A 359 13.66 -23.67 -15.47
CA THR A 359 13.40 -22.25 -15.69
C THR A 359 14.44 -21.61 -16.60
N THR A 360 14.00 -20.70 -17.46
CA THR A 360 14.89 -19.98 -18.37
C THR A 360 14.70 -18.47 -18.30
N ILE A 361 15.75 -17.71 -18.62
CA ILE A 361 15.65 -16.25 -18.83
C ILE A 361 15.49 -16.04 -20.34
N CYS A 362 14.46 -15.31 -20.75
CA CYS A 362 14.27 -14.98 -22.15
C CYS A 362 15.02 -13.71 -22.52
N ARG A 363 15.62 -13.69 -23.71
CA ARG A 363 16.18 -12.45 -24.26
C ARG A 363 15.06 -11.48 -24.61
N HIS A 364 15.39 -10.19 -24.61
CA HIS A 364 14.53 -9.18 -25.22
C HIS A 364 14.30 -9.55 -26.68
N CYS A 365 13.03 -9.66 -27.05
CA CYS A 365 12.61 -9.93 -28.41
C CYS A 365 13.06 -8.75 -29.27
N LEU A 366 14.10 -8.93 -30.08
CA LEU A 366 14.38 -7.98 -31.15
C LEU A 366 13.12 -7.88 -32.03
N PRO A 367 12.84 -6.71 -32.61
CA PRO A 367 11.89 -6.62 -33.71
C PRO A 367 12.43 -7.45 -34.88
N GLN A 368 12.15 -8.76 -34.87
CA GLN A 368 12.30 -9.61 -36.02
C GLN A 368 11.33 -9.05 -37.06
N ILE A 369 11.88 -8.42 -38.09
CA ILE A 369 11.21 -8.19 -39.35
C ILE A 369 10.62 -9.55 -39.73
N LEU A 370 9.30 -9.65 -39.72
CA LEU A 370 8.60 -10.76 -40.37
C LEU A 370 9.27 -10.99 -41.72
N SER A 371 9.82 -12.18 -41.92
CA SER A 371 10.30 -12.62 -43.23
C SER A 371 9.32 -12.17 -44.32
N PRO A 372 9.79 -11.67 -45.47
CA PRO A 372 8.92 -11.09 -46.48
C PRO A 372 7.88 -12.13 -46.90
N ILE A 373 6.61 -11.75 -46.83
CA ILE A 373 5.54 -12.43 -47.58
C ILE A 373 6.03 -12.56 -49.03
N PRO A 374 5.91 -13.73 -49.69
CA PRO A 374 6.23 -13.84 -51.11
C PRO A 374 5.46 -12.77 -51.87
N SER A 375 6.19 -11.86 -52.51
CA SER A 375 5.60 -10.81 -53.34
C SER A 375 4.68 -11.44 -54.38
N PRO A 376 3.43 -10.95 -54.55
CA PRO A 376 2.60 -11.35 -55.67
C PRO A 376 3.32 -10.98 -56.99
N PRO A 377 3.08 -11.73 -58.09
CA PRO A 377 3.82 -11.55 -59.33
C PRO A 377 3.68 -10.12 -59.87
N SER A 378 4.83 -9.56 -60.23
CA SER A 378 5.02 -8.23 -60.78
C SER A 378 4.19 -7.98 -62.04
N ILE A 379 3.35 -6.93 -62.00
CA ILE A 379 2.76 -6.31 -63.20
C ILE A 379 3.74 -5.23 -63.69
N PRO A 380 3.97 -5.06 -65.01
CA PRO A 380 4.93 -4.08 -65.53
C PRO A 380 4.50 -2.64 -65.24
N VAL A 381 5.44 -1.86 -64.70
CA VAL A 381 5.30 -0.42 -64.43
C VAL A 381 5.61 0.38 -65.71
N SER A 382 4.72 1.30 -66.05
CA SER A 382 4.90 2.33 -67.09
C SER A 382 5.74 3.52 -66.56
N PRO A 383 6.45 4.25 -67.45
CA PRO A 383 7.47 5.22 -67.05
C PRO A 383 6.90 6.54 -66.46
N PRO A 384 7.68 7.26 -65.63
CA PRO A 384 7.20 8.41 -64.87
C PRO A 384 7.15 9.71 -65.69
N PRO A 385 6.24 10.64 -65.35
CA PRO A 385 6.22 12.00 -65.90
C PRO A 385 7.26 12.93 -65.23
N PRO A 386 7.66 14.02 -65.89
CA PRO A 386 8.77 14.87 -65.46
C PRO A 386 8.41 15.86 -64.34
N SER A 387 9.45 16.18 -63.56
CA SER A 387 9.49 17.12 -62.43
C SER A 387 9.13 18.56 -62.79
N PRO A 388 8.38 19.30 -61.95
CA PRO A 388 8.26 20.74 -62.06
C PRO A 388 9.35 21.49 -61.27
N SER A 389 9.68 22.63 -61.86
CA SER A 389 10.73 23.62 -61.64
C SER A 389 10.62 24.50 -60.38
N ASP A 390 11.78 25.04 -60.01
CA ASP A 390 12.07 26.09 -59.04
C ASP A 390 11.16 27.34 -59.06
N ARG A 391 10.88 27.88 -57.84
CA ARG A 391 10.96 29.30 -57.39
C ARG A 391 10.17 29.51 -56.07
N PRO A 392 10.42 30.58 -55.27
CA PRO A 392 11.68 30.99 -54.68
C PRO A 392 11.59 31.11 -53.13
N ARG A 393 12.78 31.19 -52.52
CA ARG A 393 13.09 31.41 -51.11
C ARG A 393 12.38 32.63 -50.49
N SER A 394 11.62 32.42 -49.42
CA SER A 394 11.15 33.48 -48.50
C SER A 394 12.15 33.70 -47.36
N SER A 395 12.38 34.97 -47.03
CA SER A 395 13.28 35.49 -46.00
C SER A 395 12.69 35.36 -44.58
N PRO A 396 13.53 35.39 -43.52
CA PRO A 396 13.07 35.30 -42.13
C PRO A 396 12.46 36.63 -41.64
N PRO A 397 11.48 36.61 -40.71
CA PRO A 397 10.87 37.83 -40.20
C PRO A 397 11.81 38.58 -39.25
N SER A 398 11.73 39.91 -39.32
CA SER A 398 12.54 40.90 -38.63
C SER A 398 12.28 40.95 -37.12
N LYS A 399 13.36 41.16 -36.35
CA LYS A 399 13.44 41.25 -34.88
C LYS A 399 12.83 42.51 -34.26
N GLU A 400 11.78 43.08 -34.85
CA GLU A 400 11.21 44.37 -34.39
C GLU A 400 9.84 44.23 -33.69
N LEU A 401 9.13 43.11 -33.84
CA LEU A 401 7.79 42.95 -33.24
C LEU A 401 7.79 42.39 -31.81
N THR A 402 8.90 41.81 -31.36
CA THR A 402 8.99 41.11 -30.05
C THR A 402 9.26 42.06 -28.88
N ARG A 403 9.82 43.25 -29.13
CA ARG A 403 10.13 44.24 -28.09
C ARG A 403 8.91 45.02 -27.62
N GLY A 404 7.97 45.33 -28.52
CA GLY A 404 6.73 46.03 -28.18
C GLY A 404 5.82 45.20 -27.28
N LEU A 405 5.62 43.92 -27.63
CA LEU A 405 4.77 42.99 -26.86
C LEU A 405 5.32 42.68 -25.46
N LEU A 406 6.65 42.63 -25.30
CA LEU A 406 7.27 42.42 -23.98
C LEU A 406 7.07 43.63 -23.05
N ALA A 407 7.12 44.85 -23.60
CA ALA A 407 6.91 46.07 -22.82
C ALA A 407 5.47 46.18 -22.30
N PHE A 408 4.47 45.82 -23.12
CA PHE A 408 3.07 45.80 -22.67
C PHE A 408 2.79 44.73 -21.62
N ALA A 409 3.43 43.55 -21.73
CA ALA A 409 3.28 42.48 -20.74
C ALA A 409 3.88 42.86 -19.37
N ILE A 410 5.03 43.52 -19.36
CA ILE A 410 5.71 43.97 -18.12
C ILE A 410 4.93 45.12 -17.46
N VAL A 411 4.48 46.12 -18.24
CA VAL A 411 3.71 47.25 -17.70
C VAL A 411 2.34 46.78 -17.17
N GLY A 412 1.69 45.83 -17.86
CA GLY A 412 0.42 45.25 -17.43
C GLY A 412 0.54 44.44 -16.13
N SER A 413 1.62 43.68 -15.96
CA SER A 413 1.83 42.88 -14.75
C SER A 413 2.24 43.72 -13.53
N VAL A 414 3.02 44.79 -13.71
CA VAL A 414 3.33 45.75 -12.62
C VAL A 414 2.08 46.55 -12.21
N GLY A 415 1.24 46.96 -13.17
CA GLY A 415 -0.02 47.65 -12.89
C GLY A 415 -1.03 46.78 -12.13
N ALA A 416 -1.15 45.51 -12.50
CA ALA A 416 -2.01 44.55 -11.80
C ALA A 416 -1.53 44.29 -10.37
N PHE A 417 -0.22 44.18 -10.16
CA PHE A 417 0.37 43.99 -8.84
C PHE A 417 0.18 45.21 -7.93
N ALA A 418 0.40 46.43 -8.45
CA ALA A 418 0.13 47.66 -7.71
C ALA A 418 -1.36 47.83 -7.36
N GLY A 419 -2.27 47.44 -8.27
CA GLY A 419 -3.71 47.41 -8.02
C GLY A 419 -4.09 46.43 -6.91
N LEU A 420 -3.50 45.23 -6.90
CA LEU A 420 -3.76 44.25 -5.85
C LEU A 420 -3.23 44.70 -4.48
N CYS A 421 -2.04 45.29 -4.44
CA CYS A 421 -1.46 45.83 -3.20
C CYS A 421 -2.26 47.01 -2.63
N THR A 422 -2.82 47.87 -3.47
CA THR A 422 -3.68 48.98 -3.02
C THR A 422 -5.02 48.49 -2.46
N VAL A 423 -5.64 47.46 -3.06
CA VAL A 423 -6.85 46.83 -2.51
C VAL A 423 -6.58 46.21 -1.14
N ILE A 424 -5.46 45.50 -0.98
CA ILE A 424 -5.05 44.91 0.31
C ILE A 424 -4.79 46.01 1.35
N TYR A 425 -4.13 47.11 0.97
CA TYR A 425 -3.88 48.25 1.85
C TYR A 425 -5.19 48.96 2.27
N CYS A 426 -6.16 49.13 1.36
CA CYS A 426 -7.47 49.69 1.66
C CYS A 426 -8.30 48.81 2.59
N LEU A 427 -8.22 47.49 2.44
CA LEU A 427 -8.90 46.54 3.34
C LEU A 427 -8.24 46.53 4.73
N TRP A 428 -6.92 46.67 4.81
CA TRP A 428 -6.20 46.67 6.07
C TRP A 428 -6.36 47.98 6.85
N THR A 429 -6.39 49.12 6.15
CA THR A 429 -6.64 50.44 6.75
C THR A 429 -8.12 50.64 7.12
N GLY A 430 -9.06 50.04 6.37
CA GLY A 430 -10.49 50.07 6.67
C GLY A 430 -10.93 49.18 7.85
N VAL A 431 -10.12 48.19 8.24
CA VAL A 431 -10.43 47.26 9.33
C VAL A 431 -9.71 47.60 10.64
N CYS A 432 -8.66 48.45 10.61
CA CYS A 432 -7.79 48.70 11.77
C CYS A 432 -7.92 50.09 12.42
N PHE A 433 -8.81 50.98 11.97
CA PHE A 433 -9.11 52.22 12.68
C PHE A 433 -10.61 52.38 12.93
N GLY A 434 -11.03 51.97 14.12
CA GLY A 434 -12.41 52.13 14.56
C GLY A 434 -12.68 51.72 15.99
N ASP A 435 -11.78 52.04 16.94
CA ASP A 435 -12.14 52.02 18.36
C ASP A 435 -11.66 53.32 19.03
N LYS A 436 -12.62 54.14 19.49
CA LYS A 436 -12.53 54.85 20.77
C LYS A 436 -13.87 55.48 21.20
N LYS A 437 -14.49 54.78 22.17
CA LYS A 437 -15.32 55.19 23.32
C LYS A 437 -15.60 56.68 23.54
N ILE A 438 -16.87 57.02 23.84
CA ILE A 438 -17.27 57.99 24.89
C ILE A 438 -18.57 57.51 25.59
N HIS A 439 -18.62 57.75 26.91
CA HIS A 439 -19.63 57.37 27.91
C HIS A 439 -20.97 58.15 27.83
N ASN A 440 -22.06 57.54 28.30
CA ASN A 440 -22.82 57.93 29.53
C ASN A 440 -24.32 57.59 29.46
N SER A 441 -24.77 56.94 30.54
CA SER A 441 -25.97 57.18 31.36
C SER A 441 -27.30 57.67 30.74
N VAL A 442 -28.37 57.17 31.38
CA VAL A 442 -29.73 57.71 31.49
C VAL A 442 -30.80 57.11 30.56
N GLN A 443 -31.63 56.27 31.18
CA GLN A 443 -33.00 55.87 30.82
C GLN A 443 -33.92 57.11 30.78
N PRO A 444 -34.98 57.18 29.94
CA PRO A 444 -36.34 56.84 30.41
C PRO A 444 -37.21 56.17 29.31
N THR A 445 -37.96 55.12 29.63
CA THR A 445 -39.42 55.15 29.93
C THR A 445 -40.29 55.68 28.78
N ILE A 446 -41.22 54.85 28.26
CA ILE A 446 -42.70 55.04 28.32
C ILE A 446 -43.42 54.19 27.26
N THR A 447 -44.23 53.23 27.77
CA THR A 447 -45.54 52.70 27.28
C THR A 447 -45.66 52.03 25.92
N ARG A 448 -46.65 51.20 25.62
CA ARG A 448 -47.64 50.34 26.32
C ARG A 448 -48.56 49.88 25.18
N ALA A 449 -48.99 48.61 25.24
CA ALA A 449 -50.12 48.03 24.50
C ALA A 449 -49.94 47.93 22.96
N GLY A 450 -50.34 46.85 22.30
CA GLY A 450 -51.14 45.71 22.73
C GLY A 450 -52.24 45.45 21.72
N SER A 451 -52.41 44.18 21.37
CA SER A 451 -53.55 43.59 20.66
C SER A 451 -53.60 43.87 19.15
N ASN A 452 -54.16 43.02 18.28
CA ASN A 452 -54.64 41.65 18.37
C ASN A 452 -55.09 41.25 16.95
N GLY A 453 -55.06 39.96 16.66
CA GLY A 453 -55.91 39.30 15.64
C GLY A 453 -55.38 39.36 14.21
N GLY A 454 -55.40 38.29 13.42
CA GLY A 454 -55.87 36.93 13.64
C GLY A 454 -55.84 36.11 12.33
N VAL A 455 -55.94 34.79 12.49
CA VAL A 455 -56.63 33.81 11.64
C VAL A 455 -55.97 33.32 10.31
N THR A 456 -55.75 31.99 10.27
CA THR A 456 -55.64 31.02 9.12
C THR A 456 -54.46 31.16 8.15
N THR A 457 -53.80 30.13 7.59
CA THR A 457 -54.19 28.77 7.14
C THR A 457 -52.96 27.83 7.00
N SER A 458 -53.28 26.54 6.92
CA SER A 458 -52.57 25.30 6.57
C SER A 458 -51.37 25.24 5.59
N ASN A 459 -50.55 24.21 5.85
CA ASN A 459 -49.95 23.20 4.95
C ASN A 459 -48.52 23.32 4.40
N ASN A 460 -47.81 22.20 4.62
CA ASN A 460 -46.74 21.55 3.83
C ASN A 460 -45.27 21.98 4.02
N SER A 461 -44.60 21.18 4.87
CA SER A 461 -43.23 20.62 4.88
C SER A 461 -42.30 20.84 3.66
N PRO A 462 -41.00 20.45 3.74
CA PRO A 462 -39.91 20.71 4.70
C PRO A 462 -38.69 21.25 3.86
N PRO A 463 -37.37 21.03 4.11
CA PRO A 463 -36.60 20.59 5.28
C PRO A 463 -35.32 21.46 5.58
N SER A 464 -34.75 21.24 6.77
CA SER A 464 -33.31 21.22 7.11
C SER A 464 -32.30 22.25 6.55
N ARG A 465 -31.67 23.01 7.45
CA ARG A 465 -30.21 23.29 7.55
C ARG A 465 -29.91 23.54 9.04
N SER A 466 -29.20 22.65 9.73
CA SER A 466 -27.73 22.53 9.81
C SER A 466 -26.98 23.80 10.19
N SER A 467 -25.99 23.58 11.06
CA SER A 467 -24.98 24.49 11.63
C SER A 467 -25.46 25.26 12.89
N THR A 468 -24.71 25.37 13.98
CA THR A 468 -23.26 25.19 14.14
C THR A 468 -22.89 24.95 15.61
N ILE A 469 -22.07 23.92 15.78
CA ILE A 469 -20.96 23.74 16.71
C ILE A 469 -20.45 25.01 17.43
N ARG A 470 -20.34 24.93 18.77
CA ARG A 470 -19.16 25.31 19.58
C ARG A 470 -19.33 24.65 20.97
N ARG A 471 -18.51 23.67 21.34
CA ARG A 471 -17.09 23.67 21.80
C ARG A 471 -17.01 23.61 23.33
N GLN A 472 -16.07 22.77 23.78
CA GLN A 472 -15.57 22.52 25.13
C GLN A 472 -16.43 21.53 25.93
N GLY A 473 -15.93 20.43 26.48
CA GLY A 473 -14.54 20.12 26.86
C GLY A 473 -14.54 19.71 28.33
N SER A 474 -14.67 18.40 28.56
CA SER A 474 -14.37 17.65 29.78
C SER A 474 -15.12 17.99 31.07
N ARG A 475 -16.07 17.12 31.42
CA ARG A 475 -16.26 16.58 32.78
C ARG A 475 -17.14 15.34 32.71
N VAL A 476 -16.53 14.18 32.90
CA VAL A 476 -17.20 12.93 33.25
C VAL A 476 -17.78 13.13 34.65
N LEU A 477 -19.10 13.27 34.72
CA LEU A 477 -19.87 13.09 35.94
C LEU A 477 -21.17 12.37 35.56
N THR A 478 -21.22 11.13 36.02
CA THR A 478 -22.40 10.30 36.22
C THR A 478 -23.56 11.11 36.81
N ILE A 479 -24.66 11.26 36.05
CA ILE A 479 -25.95 11.67 36.61
C ILE A 479 -26.98 10.57 36.39
N ARG A 480 -27.36 10.05 37.56
CA ARG A 480 -28.42 9.13 37.89
C ARG A 480 -29.78 9.67 37.43
N ARG A 481 -30.54 8.77 36.81
CA ARG A 481 -31.88 8.91 36.20
C ARG A 481 -32.97 9.03 37.28
N GLN A 482 -34.00 9.83 37.05
CA GLN A 482 -35.41 9.51 37.40
C GLN A 482 -36.37 10.31 36.51
N ARG A 483 -37.58 9.89 36.15
CA ARG A 483 -38.22 8.60 35.79
C ARG A 483 -39.65 9.03 35.46
N SER A 484 -40.21 8.60 34.33
CA SER A 484 -41.64 8.20 34.18
C SER A 484 -41.92 7.97 32.69
N GLY A 485 -42.43 6.78 32.38
CA GLY A 485 -42.75 6.38 31.01
C GLY A 485 -42.64 4.87 30.88
N THR A 486 -43.77 4.22 31.11
CA THR A 486 -43.99 2.78 31.06
C THR A 486 -43.64 2.20 29.69
N SER A 487 -42.97 1.04 29.68
CA SER A 487 -43.26 -0.11 28.82
C SER A 487 -41.97 -0.88 28.54
N SER A 488 -42.12 -2.19 28.59
CA SER A 488 -41.14 -3.26 28.44
C SER A 488 -40.12 -3.09 27.32
N LYS A 489 -38.92 -3.66 27.55
CA LYS A 489 -37.81 -3.98 26.62
C LYS A 489 -36.65 -2.96 26.57
N HIS A 490 -35.70 -3.13 27.48
CA HIS A 490 -34.27 -2.96 27.17
C HIS A 490 -33.45 -3.77 28.19
N THR A 491 -32.91 -4.91 27.76
CA THR A 491 -31.98 -5.75 28.54
C THR A 491 -30.67 -5.82 27.77
N ASP A 492 -29.92 -4.71 27.69
CA ASP A 492 -28.72 -4.62 26.81
C ASP A 492 -27.49 -3.98 27.48
N ARG A 493 -27.39 -3.97 28.82
CA ARG A 493 -26.12 -3.63 29.51
C ARG A 493 -25.91 -4.47 30.76
N ALA A 494 -24.64 -4.85 31.00
CA ALA A 494 -24.18 -5.51 32.22
C ALA A 494 -24.50 -4.63 33.45
N GLU A 495 -25.08 -5.24 34.48
CA GLU A 495 -25.51 -4.55 35.71
C GLU A 495 -24.32 -4.25 36.62
N GLU A 496 -24.31 -3.07 37.25
CA GLU A 496 -23.28 -2.70 38.22
C GLU A 496 -23.77 -3.07 39.63
N PHE A 497 -22.96 -3.82 40.37
CA PHE A 497 -23.25 -4.29 41.73
C PHE A 497 -22.25 -3.72 42.73
N SER A 498 -22.67 -3.53 43.98
CA SER A 498 -21.77 -3.20 45.09
C SER A 498 -21.14 -4.44 45.72
N VAL A 499 -19.99 -4.27 46.38
CA VAL A 499 -19.33 -5.40 47.06
C VAL A 499 -20.20 -5.95 48.18
N ALA A 500 -20.94 -5.10 48.90
CA ALA A 500 -21.84 -5.52 49.97
C ALA A 500 -23.00 -6.40 49.47
N GLU A 501 -23.55 -6.09 48.29
CA GLU A 501 -24.59 -6.91 47.65
C GLU A 501 -24.05 -8.28 47.24
N LEU A 502 -22.86 -8.34 46.62
CA LEU A 502 -22.23 -9.60 46.21
C LEU A 502 -21.74 -10.42 47.40
N ALA A 503 -21.29 -9.77 48.48
CA ALA A 503 -20.95 -10.42 49.75
C ALA A 503 -22.21 -11.06 50.35
N THR A 504 -23.32 -10.33 50.43
CA THR A 504 -24.60 -10.88 50.92
C THR A 504 -25.07 -12.06 50.06
N ALA A 505 -24.96 -11.93 48.74
CA ALA A 505 -25.35 -12.98 47.80
C ALA A 505 -24.52 -14.27 47.95
N THR A 506 -23.28 -14.17 48.43
CA THR A 506 -22.33 -15.29 48.59
C THR A 506 -22.12 -15.72 50.03
N ASN A 507 -22.91 -15.19 50.97
CA ASN A 507 -22.72 -15.37 52.41
C ASN A 507 -21.29 -15.00 52.85
N ASP A 508 -20.91 -13.76 52.55
CA ASP A 508 -19.60 -13.15 52.75
C ASP A 508 -18.45 -13.92 52.09
N PHE A 509 -18.63 -14.32 50.82
CA PHE A 509 -17.66 -15.11 50.07
C PHE A 509 -17.21 -16.39 50.81
N SER A 510 -18.16 -17.03 51.51
CA SER A 510 -17.91 -18.26 52.27
C SER A 510 -17.28 -19.35 51.39
N LEU A 511 -16.38 -20.14 51.98
CA LEU A 511 -15.77 -21.31 51.34
C LEU A 511 -16.80 -22.36 50.93
N GLU A 512 -17.95 -22.42 51.59
CA GLU A 512 -19.06 -23.32 51.21
C GLU A 512 -19.67 -22.97 49.85
N ASN A 513 -19.58 -21.70 49.46
CA ASN A 513 -20.07 -21.21 48.17
C ASN A 513 -18.96 -21.19 47.11
N LYS A 514 -17.74 -21.64 47.40
CA LYS A 514 -16.64 -21.68 46.43
C LYS A 514 -16.89 -22.77 45.40
N ILE A 515 -16.97 -22.39 44.12
CA ILE A 515 -17.16 -23.32 42.99
C ILE A 515 -15.91 -23.51 42.12
N GLY A 516 -14.88 -22.67 42.29
CA GLY A 516 -13.61 -22.85 41.59
C GLY A 516 -12.52 -21.86 42.02
N SER A 517 -11.26 -22.20 41.77
CA SER A 517 -10.12 -21.28 41.97
C SER A 517 -9.02 -21.53 40.93
N GLY A 518 -8.40 -20.46 40.45
CA GLY A 518 -7.27 -20.51 39.52
C GLY A 518 -6.46 -19.21 39.53
N SER A 519 -5.54 -19.05 38.57
CA SER A 519 -4.64 -17.88 38.46
C SER A 519 -5.35 -16.54 38.29
N PHE A 520 -6.62 -16.56 37.87
CA PHE A 520 -7.47 -15.37 37.65
C PHE A 520 -8.43 -15.10 38.81
N GLY A 521 -8.27 -15.79 39.95
CA GLY A 521 -9.06 -15.58 41.16
C GLY A 521 -9.94 -16.76 41.55
N VAL A 522 -10.88 -16.47 42.45
CA VAL A 522 -11.80 -17.45 43.04
C VAL A 522 -13.21 -17.17 42.55
N VAL A 523 -13.95 -18.22 42.21
CA VAL A 523 -15.35 -18.14 41.77
C VAL A 523 -16.25 -18.67 42.86
N TYR A 524 -17.24 -17.87 43.24
CA TYR A 524 -18.25 -18.19 44.24
C TYR A 524 -19.62 -18.30 43.60
N ARG A 525 -20.43 -19.25 44.05
CA ARG A 525 -21.86 -19.29 43.77
C ARG A 525 -22.56 -18.27 44.66
N GLY A 526 -23.43 -17.47 44.08
CA GLY A 526 -24.24 -16.52 44.82
C GLY A 526 -25.69 -16.52 44.37
N LYS A 527 -26.57 -15.99 45.21
CA LYS A 527 -27.96 -15.71 44.88
C LYS A 527 -28.26 -14.24 45.11
N LEU A 528 -28.51 -13.52 44.02
CA LEU A 528 -28.86 -12.10 44.07
C LEU A 528 -30.22 -11.91 44.77
N TRP A 529 -30.50 -10.68 45.22
CA TRP A 529 -31.72 -10.33 45.95
C TRP A 529 -33.01 -10.59 45.16
N ASP A 530 -32.93 -10.53 43.84
CA ASP A 530 -34.03 -10.82 42.91
C ASP A 530 -34.23 -12.33 42.67
N GLY A 531 -33.41 -13.17 43.31
CA GLY A 531 -33.45 -14.62 43.22
C GLY A 531 -32.62 -15.21 42.09
N ARG A 532 -31.94 -14.41 41.25
CA ARG A 532 -31.04 -14.92 40.20
C ARG A 532 -29.83 -15.62 40.81
N GLU A 533 -29.55 -16.83 40.36
CA GLU A 533 -28.33 -17.54 40.72
C GLU A 533 -27.18 -17.13 39.80
N VAL A 534 -26.05 -16.79 40.41
CA VAL A 534 -24.89 -16.22 39.70
C VAL A 534 -23.59 -16.90 40.13
N ALA A 535 -22.59 -16.82 39.25
CA ALA A 535 -21.20 -17.16 39.54
C ALA A 535 -20.38 -15.87 39.60
N ILE A 536 -19.82 -15.58 40.77
CA ILE A 536 -19.10 -14.33 41.05
C ILE A 536 -17.61 -14.64 41.09
N LYS A 537 -16.87 -14.17 40.08
CA LYS A 537 -15.42 -14.29 39.98
C LYS A 537 -14.77 -13.08 40.65
N ARG A 538 -14.02 -13.31 41.72
CA ARG A 538 -13.27 -12.30 42.47
C ARG A 538 -11.77 -12.53 42.26
N GLY A 539 -11.08 -11.53 41.71
CA GLY A 539 -9.62 -11.60 41.54
C GLY A 539 -8.89 -11.64 42.88
N GLU A 540 -7.73 -12.33 42.95
CA GLU A 540 -6.93 -12.42 44.20
C GLU A 540 -6.63 -11.04 44.80
N THR A 541 -6.76 -10.92 46.12
CA THR A 541 -6.45 -9.69 46.89
C THR A 541 -5.05 -9.82 47.48
N GLY A 542 -4.01 -9.60 46.66
CA GLY A 542 -2.61 -9.65 47.08
C GLY A 542 -1.87 -8.32 46.84
N GLN A 543 -1.18 -7.79 47.86
CA GLN A 543 -0.61 -6.43 47.92
C GLN A 543 0.59 -6.13 46.99
N LYS A 544 0.87 -6.93 45.95
CA LYS A 544 2.01 -6.66 45.05
C LYS A 544 1.59 -5.73 43.91
N LEU A 545 2.11 -4.49 43.93
CA LEU A 545 1.84 -3.42 42.96
C LEU A 545 1.94 -3.85 41.48
N LYS A 546 2.84 -4.78 41.15
CA LYS A 546 3.02 -5.32 39.78
C LYS A 546 1.91 -6.27 39.34
N LYS A 547 1.27 -6.98 40.28
CA LYS A 547 0.09 -7.84 40.03
C LYS A 547 -1.21 -7.06 39.90
N LEU A 548 -1.29 -5.85 40.46
CA LEU A 548 -2.48 -5.00 40.39
C LEU A 548 -2.75 -4.53 38.95
N GLN A 549 -1.72 -4.10 38.23
CA GLN A 549 -1.88 -3.61 36.85
C GLN A 549 -2.23 -4.75 35.86
N GLU A 550 -1.66 -5.95 36.06
CA GLU A 550 -2.04 -7.15 35.29
C GLU A 550 -3.50 -7.57 35.60
N LYS A 551 -3.92 -7.49 36.88
CA LYS A 551 -5.30 -7.76 37.34
C LYS A 551 -6.31 -6.79 36.75
N GLU A 552 -6.00 -5.49 36.74
CA GLU A 552 -6.82 -4.46 36.09
C GLU A 552 -6.93 -4.72 34.59
N SER A 553 -5.82 -5.02 33.91
CA SER A 553 -5.85 -5.29 32.46
C SER A 553 -6.66 -6.53 32.08
N ALA A 554 -6.60 -7.60 32.87
CA ALA A 554 -7.36 -8.82 32.62
C ALA A 554 -8.86 -8.62 32.90
N PHE A 555 -9.20 -7.90 33.98
CA PHE A 555 -10.57 -7.52 34.28
C PHE A 555 -11.17 -6.64 33.19
N GLU A 556 -10.46 -5.58 32.79
CA GLU A 556 -10.90 -4.67 31.72
C GLU A 556 -11.03 -5.39 30.39
N SER A 557 -10.07 -6.27 30.05
CA SER A 557 -10.15 -7.07 28.82
C SER A 557 -11.36 -8.00 28.81
N GLU A 558 -11.64 -8.68 29.93
CA GLU A 558 -12.75 -9.63 30.05
C GLU A 558 -14.10 -8.90 30.10
N LEU A 559 -14.19 -7.77 30.81
CA LEU A 559 -15.36 -6.91 30.86
C LEU A 559 -15.65 -6.26 29.50
N ALA A 560 -14.65 -5.69 28.84
CA ALA A 560 -14.80 -5.06 27.53
C ALA A 560 -15.20 -6.06 26.44
N PHE A 561 -14.71 -7.30 26.54
CA PHE A 561 -15.05 -8.37 25.61
C PHE A 561 -16.46 -8.94 25.87
N LEU A 562 -16.77 -9.33 27.11
CA LEU A 562 -18.00 -10.07 27.43
C LEU A 562 -19.23 -9.17 27.68
N SER A 563 -19.05 -7.90 28.01
CA SER A 563 -20.17 -6.94 28.08
C SER A 563 -20.81 -6.67 26.72
N ARG A 564 -20.10 -7.02 25.63
CA ARG A 564 -20.52 -6.80 24.24
C ARG A 564 -20.90 -8.10 23.52
N LEU A 565 -20.68 -9.25 24.15
CA LEU A 565 -20.84 -10.57 23.56
C LEU A 565 -22.03 -11.28 24.20
N HIS A 566 -23.18 -11.19 23.53
CA HIS A 566 -24.40 -11.89 23.91
C HIS A 566 -24.66 -13.00 22.91
N HIS A 567 -24.37 -14.23 23.30
CA HIS A 567 -24.66 -15.39 22.47
C HIS A 567 -25.40 -16.45 23.28
N LYS A 568 -26.37 -17.11 22.65
CA LYS A 568 -27.17 -18.21 23.22
C LYS A 568 -26.34 -19.41 23.73
N HIS A 569 -25.05 -19.48 23.35
CA HIS A 569 -24.13 -20.55 23.71
C HIS A 569 -22.87 -20.06 24.44
N LEU A 570 -22.85 -18.80 24.88
CA LEU A 570 -21.80 -18.26 25.73
C LEU A 570 -22.39 -17.88 27.09
N VAL A 571 -21.64 -18.17 28.15
CA VAL A 571 -22.06 -17.84 29.52
C VAL A 571 -22.17 -16.33 29.63
N ARG A 572 -23.41 -15.86 29.83
CA ARG A 572 -23.72 -14.44 29.85
C ARG A 572 -23.07 -13.76 31.05
N LEU A 573 -22.41 -12.63 30.80
CA LEU A 573 -22.04 -11.69 31.84
C LEU A 573 -23.31 -10.96 32.32
N VAL A 574 -23.67 -11.19 33.59
CA VAL A 574 -24.82 -10.55 34.26
C VAL A 574 -24.46 -9.13 34.66
N GLY A 575 -23.24 -8.94 35.13
CA GLY A 575 -22.79 -7.67 35.64
C GLY A 575 -21.37 -7.69 36.15
N PHE A 576 -20.97 -6.59 36.77
CA PHE A 576 -19.64 -6.41 37.32
C PHE A 576 -19.72 -5.55 38.59
N CYS A 577 -18.66 -5.59 39.37
CA CYS A 577 -18.46 -4.71 40.53
C CYS A 577 -17.09 -4.07 40.41
N GLU A 578 -17.09 -2.74 40.40
CA GLU A 578 -15.88 -1.91 40.43
C GLU A 578 -15.99 -0.95 41.62
N GLU A 579 -15.50 -1.37 42.78
CA GLU A 579 -15.55 -0.56 44.00
C GLU A 579 -14.17 -0.56 44.68
N ARG A 580 -13.51 0.61 44.73
CA ARG A 580 -12.14 0.76 45.25
C ARG A 580 -11.15 -0.20 44.56
N ASP A 581 -10.56 -1.15 45.27
CA ASP A 581 -9.61 -2.16 44.77
C ASP A 581 -10.28 -3.51 44.44
N GLU A 582 -11.61 -3.60 44.59
CA GLU A 582 -12.38 -4.79 44.27
C GLU A 582 -12.79 -4.76 42.79
N ARG A 583 -12.51 -5.87 42.11
CA ARG A 583 -12.87 -6.11 40.71
C ARG A 583 -13.49 -7.49 40.63
N LEU A 584 -14.81 -7.54 40.42
CA LEU A 584 -15.57 -8.77 40.35
C LEU A 584 -16.41 -8.84 39.08
N LEU A 585 -16.45 -10.02 38.47
CA LEU A 585 -17.29 -10.31 37.32
C LEU A 585 -18.40 -11.26 37.74
N VAL A 586 -19.64 -10.94 37.38
CA VAL A 586 -20.84 -11.69 37.75
C VAL A 586 -21.38 -12.36 36.50
N TYR A 587 -21.29 -13.67 36.45
CA TYR A 587 -21.79 -14.51 35.36
C TYR A 587 -23.08 -15.19 35.76
N GLU A 588 -23.84 -15.65 34.76
CA GLU A 588 -24.95 -16.55 35.03
C GLU A 588 -24.43 -17.87 35.62
N TYR A 589 -25.15 -18.41 36.62
CA TYR A 589 -24.76 -19.67 37.22
C TYR A 589 -25.06 -20.84 36.28
N MET A 590 -24.01 -21.56 35.90
CA MET A 590 -24.12 -22.81 35.16
C MET A 590 -24.55 -23.95 36.10
N LYS A 591 -25.84 -24.03 36.39
CA LYS A 591 -26.42 -25.03 37.32
C LYS A 591 -26.10 -26.48 37.02
N ASN A 592 -25.77 -26.79 35.76
CA ASN A 592 -25.43 -28.13 35.35
C ASN A 592 -23.92 -28.42 35.47
N GLY A 593 -23.06 -27.46 35.81
CA GLY A 593 -21.61 -27.69 35.85
C GLY A 593 -20.96 -27.77 34.46
N ALA A 594 -19.67 -28.10 34.41
CA ALA A 594 -18.92 -28.10 33.17
C ALA A 594 -19.19 -29.37 32.36
N LEU A 595 -19.13 -29.27 31.03
CA LEU A 595 -19.25 -30.43 30.14
C LEU A 595 -18.22 -31.53 30.49
N TYR A 596 -17.03 -31.13 30.97
CA TYR A 596 -16.00 -32.07 31.42
C TYR A 596 -16.53 -33.04 32.48
N ASP A 597 -17.26 -32.54 33.48
CA ASP A 597 -17.80 -33.34 34.57
C ASP A 597 -18.88 -34.32 34.07
N HIS A 598 -19.71 -33.90 33.11
CA HIS A 598 -20.70 -34.78 32.49
C HIS A 598 -20.11 -35.91 31.67
N LEU A 599 -18.93 -35.70 31.07
CA LEU A 599 -18.31 -36.67 30.18
C LEU A 599 -17.35 -37.62 30.92
N HIS A 600 -16.80 -37.21 32.08
CA HIS A 600 -15.70 -37.93 32.74
C HIS A 600 -15.96 -38.29 34.21
N ASP A 601 -17.05 -37.83 34.82
CA ASP A 601 -17.39 -38.25 36.18
C ASP A 601 -17.75 -39.75 36.20
N LYS A 602 -17.01 -40.52 37.00
CA LYS A 602 -17.15 -41.97 37.14
C LYS A 602 -18.55 -42.37 37.61
N THR A 603 -19.25 -41.49 38.33
CA THR A 603 -20.61 -41.73 38.82
C THR A 603 -21.67 -41.67 37.71
N ASN A 604 -21.37 -41.03 36.57
CA ASN A 604 -22.25 -40.95 35.39
C ASN A 604 -22.03 -42.09 34.39
N VAL A 605 -20.99 -42.90 34.55
CA VAL A 605 -20.68 -44.04 33.67
C VAL A 605 -21.63 -45.21 33.93
N GLU A 606 -22.13 -45.37 35.15
CA GLU A 606 -23.02 -46.48 35.53
C GLU A 606 -24.51 -46.22 35.24
N LYS A 607 -24.92 -44.95 35.12
CA LYS A 607 -26.26 -44.62 34.61
C LYS A 607 -26.20 -44.53 33.10
N THR A 608 -26.46 -45.65 32.43
CA THR A 608 -26.71 -45.83 30.98
C THR A 608 -27.84 -44.96 30.39
N SER A 609 -28.18 -43.83 31.02
CA SER A 609 -29.29 -42.96 30.66
C SER A 609 -28.96 -41.47 30.72
N SER A 610 -27.71 -41.05 30.60
CA SER A 610 -27.43 -39.64 30.30
C SER A 610 -27.50 -39.49 28.78
N LEU A 611 -28.51 -38.77 28.27
CA LEU A 611 -28.64 -38.42 26.83
C LEU A 611 -27.32 -37.86 26.25
N LEU A 612 -26.47 -37.29 27.10
CA LEU A 612 -25.14 -36.72 26.81
C LEU A 612 -24.06 -37.77 26.48
N ASN A 613 -24.23 -39.03 26.87
CA ASN A 613 -23.30 -40.12 26.52
C ASN A 613 -23.57 -40.73 25.14
N SER A 614 -24.70 -40.39 24.50
CA SER A 614 -24.92 -40.79 23.11
C SER A 614 -24.07 -39.97 22.16
N TRP A 615 -23.39 -40.64 21.22
CA TRP A 615 -22.68 -40.00 20.12
C TRP A 615 -23.51 -38.95 19.39
N LYS A 616 -24.82 -39.19 19.20
CA LYS A 616 -25.73 -38.24 18.55
C LYS A 616 -25.81 -36.91 19.31
N MET A 617 -25.88 -36.95 20.65
CA MET A 617 -25.95 -35.75 21.48
C MET A 617 -24.59 -35.06 21.57
N ARG A 618 -23.49 -35.82 21.64
CA ARG A 618 -22.13 -35.27 21.60
C ARG A 618 -21.84 -34.53 20.29
N ILE A 619 -22.25 -35.11 19.15
CA ILE A 619 -22.17 -34.46 17.83
C ILE A 619 -23.06 -33.21 17.79
N LYS A 620 -24.26 -33.25 18.37
CA LYS A 620 -25.14 -32.08 18.43
C LYS A 620 -24.55 -30.95 19.28
N ILE A 621 -23.96 -31.26 20.44
CA ILE A 621 -23.26 -30.27 21.27
C ILE A 621 -22.09 -29.64 20.50
N ALA A 622 -21.30 -30.45 19.79
CA ALA A 622 -20.22 -29.96 18.93
C ALA A 622 -20.73 -29.10 17.75
N LEU A 623 -21.91 -29.42 17.21
CA LEU A 623 -22.54 -28.66 16.13
C LEU A 623 -23.14 -27.33 16.62
N ASP A 624 -23.77 -27.31 17.80
CA ASP A 624 -24.35 -26.09 18.37
C ASP A 624 -23.25 -25.15 18.90
N ALA A 625 -22.15 -25.69 19.43
CA ALA A 625 -20.95 -24.91 19.76
C ALA A 625 -20.26 -24.32 18.52
N SER A 626 -20.49 -24.86 17.33
CA SER A 626 -19.88 -24.39 16.07
C SER A 626 -20.77 -23.47 15.22
N ARG A 627 -22.05 -23.28 15.57
CA ARG A 627 -22.99 -22.37 14.87
C ARG A 627 -23.18 -21.05 15.64
N GLU A 628 -22.51 -19.98 15.22
CA GLU A 628 -22.82 -18.59 15.62
C GLU A 628 -23.77 -17.92 14.62
N GLY A 629 -24.91 -17.41 15.12
CA GLY A 629 -26.04 -16.92 14.33
C GLY A 629 -26.10 -15.39 14.21
N GLU A 630 -26.66 -14.97 13.08
CA GLU A 630 -26.93 -13.59 12.63
C GLU A 630 -27.60 -12.69 13.68
N GLY A 631 -27.10 -11.46 13.78
CA GLY A 631 -27.79 -10.35 14.45
C GLY A 631 -26.90 -9.53 15.37
N ASN A 632 -26.16 -8.57 14.79
CA ASN A 632 -25.37 -7.53 15.49
C ASN A 632 -24.39 -8.07 16.56
N ALA A 633 -23.21 -8.54 16.15
CA ALA A 633 -22.21 -9.13 17.05
C ALA A 633 -20.75 -8.84 16.61
N PRO A 634 -19.76 -9.10 17.49
CA PRO A 634 -18.36 -8.66 17.38
C PRO A 634 -17.52 -9.50 16.40
N ILE A 635 -16.32 -8.98 16.11
CA ILE A 635 -15.32 -9.44 15.13
C ILE A 635 -15.10 -10.97 15.24
N SER A 636 -15.50 -11.73 14.21
CA SER A 636 -15.26 -13.18 14.13
C SER A 636 -13.76 -13.51 14.04
N ILE A 637 -13.37 -14.78 14.24
CA ILE A 637 -11.99 -15.23 13.99
C ILE A 637 -11.55 -14.89 12.56
N VAL A 638 -12.50 -14.91 11.61
CA VAL A 638 -12.29 -14.51 10.23
C VAL A 638 -12.03 -13.01 10.17
N ASP A 639 -12.84 -12.19 10.85
CA ASP A 639 -12.69 -10.73 10.88
C ASP A 639 -11.45 -10.25 11.67
N TYR A 640 -10.88 -11.09 12.54
CA TYR A 640 -9.61 -10.84 13.23
C TYR A 640 -8.40 -11.32 12.41
N ALA A 641 -8.46 -12.56 11.91
CA ALA A 641 -7.32 -13.21 11.28
C ALA A 641 -7.13 -12.77 9.83
N VAL A 642 -8.19 -12.56 9.05
CA VAL A 642 -8.08 -12.16 7.64
C VAL A 642 -7.36 -10.81 7.51
N PRO A 643 -7.71 -9.74 8.25
CA PRO A 643 -6.97 -8.48 8.18
C PRO A 643 -5.51 -8.61 8.62
N ALA A 644 -5.21 -9.41 9.66
CA ALA A 644 -3.85 -9.64 10.12
C ALA A 644 -3.00 -10.42 9.09
N ILE A 645 -3.57 -11.44 8.44
CA ILE A 645 -2.95 -12.21 7.36
C ILE A 645 -2.73 -11.32 6.12
N MET A 646 -3.69 -10.47 5.77
CA MET A 646 -3.57 -9.51 4.66
C MET A 646 -2.52 -8.43 4.94
N ALA A 647 -2.39 -7.99 6.19
CA ALA A 647 -1.38 -7.03 6.62
C ALA A 647 0.04 -7.62 6.73
N GLY A 648 0.20 -8.93 6.53
CA GLY A 648 1.50 -9.62 6.68
C GLY A 648 1.89 -9.87 8.14
N GLU A 649 0.98 -9.68 9.09
CA GLU A 649 1.23 -9.78 10.53
C GLU A 649 0.94 -11.20 11.05
N LEU A 650 1.52 -12.22 10.40
CA LEU A 650 1.19 -13.62 10.66
C LEU A 650 1.48 -14.05 12.11
N VAL A 651 2.48 -13.44 12.73
CA VAL A 651 2.83 -13.65 14.14
C VAL A 651 1.67 -13.32 15.10
N LYS A 652 0.73 -12.44 14.72
CA LYS A 652 -0.45 -12.09 15.55
C LYS A 652 -1.56 -13.15 15.54
N VAL A 653 -1.52 -14.07 14.57
CA VAL A 653 -2.51 -15.15 14.39
C VAL A 653 -1.94 -16.53 14.64
N MET A 654 -0.61 -16.67 14.66
CA MET A 654 0.07 -17.92 14.97
C MET A 654 0.02 -18.25 16.46
N ASP A 655 -0.04 -19.54 16.77
CA ASP A 655 0.05 -20.03 18.15
C ASP A 655 1.48 -19.78 18.69
N PRO A 656 1.64 -18.94 19.75
CA PRO A 656 2.96 -18.63 20.30
C PRO A 656 3.72 -19.85 20.83
N ARG A 657 3.01 -20.96 21.10
CA ARG A 657 3.60 -22.21 21.62
C ARG A 657 4.36 -23.02 20.57
N VAL A 658 4.09 -22.79 19.29
CA VAL A 658 4.74 -23.49 18.16
C VAL A 658 6.10 -22.88 17.82
N GLY A 659 6.41 -21.70 18.39
CA GLY A 659 7.59 -20.92 18.03
C GLY A 659 7.47 -20.28 16.64
N PRO A 660 8.38 -19.36 16.28
CA PRO A 660 8.43 -18.83 14.93
C PRO A 660 8.84 -19.93 13.93
N PRO A 661 8.29 -19.94 12.72
CA PRO A 661 8.65 -20.94 11.71
C PRO A 661 10.13 -20.82 11.34
N ALA A 662 10.78 -21.95 11.06
CA ALA A 662 12.13 -21.94 10.53
C ALA A 662 12.18 -21.26 9.13
N LEU A 663 13.38 -20.84 8.68
CA LEU A 663 13.53 -20.05 7.45
C LEU A 663 12.96 -20.74 6.20
N ASN A 664 12.95 -22.08 6.20
CA ASN A 664 12.39 -22.97 5.17
C ASN A 664 10.88 -23.24 5.35
N GLU A 665 10.38 -23.23 6.59
CA GLU A 665 8.96 -23.47 6.90
C GLU A 665 8.10 -22.22 6.74
N ALA A 666 8.72 -21.03 6.71
CA ALA A 666 8.01 -19.75 6.60
C ALA A 666 7.11 -19.69 5.36
N GLU A 667 7.55 -20.26 4.24
CA GLU A 667 6.77 -20.29 3.00
C GLU A 667 5.58 -21.26 3.08
N ALA A 668 5.75 -22.40 3.75
CA ALA A 668 4.69 -23.36 4.01
C ALA A 668 3.60 -22.76 4.92
N VAL A 669 4.02 -22.11 6.00
CA VAL A 669 3.11 -21.46 6.96
C VAL A 669 2.36 -20.29 6.31
N GLU A 670 3.02 -19.52 5.44
CA GLU A 670 2.39 -18.45 4.66
C GLU A 670 1.33 -19.00 3.68
N LEU A 671 1.62 -20.13 3.03
CA LEU A 671 0.70 -20.80 2.11
C LEU A 671 -0.53 -21.36 2.86
N VAL A 672 -0.35 -21.95 4.04
CA VAL A 672 -1.45 -22.43 4.90
C VAL A 672 -2.34 -21.26 5.33
N ALA A 673 -1.75 -20.15 5.76
CA ALA A 673 -2.50 -18.95 6.16
C ALA A 673 -3.30 -18.36 4.99
N TYR A 674 -2.74 -18.38 3.79
CA TYR A 674 -3.45 -17.96 2.57
C TYR A 674 -4.65 -18.86 2.26
N THR A 675 -4.46 -20.18 2.28
CA THR A 675 -5.53 -21.14 2.04
C THR A 675 -6.64 -20.96 3.07
N ALA A 676 -6.29 -20.79 4.35
CA ALA A 676 -7.26 -20.52 5.41
C ALA A 676 -8.09 -19.25 5.17
N MET A 677 -7.46 -18.16 4.73
CA MET A 677 -8.13 -16.89 4.39
C MET A 677 -9.14 -17.04 3.23
N HIS A 678 -8.78 -17.81 2.19
CA HIS A 678 -9.67 -18.02 1.03
C HIS A 678 -10.80 -19.01 1.28
N CYS A 679 -10.59 -19.98 2.17
CA CYS A 679 -11.64 -20.89 2.62
C CYS A 679 -12.81 -20.17 3.31
N VAL A 680 -12.54 -19.02 3.94
CA VAL A 680 -13.52 -18.24 4.70
C VAL A 680 -14.09 -17.05 3.94
N ASN A 681 -13.84 -16.94 2.63
CA ASN A 681 -14.38 -15.86 1.80
C ASN A 681 -15.93 -15.84 1.85
N LEU A 682 -16.53 -14.66 1.99
CA LEU A 682 -17.98 -14.48 2.02
C LEU A 682 -18.64 -14.90 0.69
N GLU A 683 -17.94 -14.70 -0.43
CA GLU A 683 -18.39 -15.14 -1.75
C GLU A 683 -18.03 -16.61 -1.97
N GLY A 684 -19.05 -17.48 -1.92
CA GLY A 684 -18.86 -18.93 -2.09
C GLY A 684 -18.23 -19.35 -3.43
N ARG A 685 -18.31 -18.49 -4.47
CA ARG A 685 -17.65 -18.70 -5.78
C ARG A 685 -16.16 -18.38 -5.76
N GLU A 686 -15.71 -17.58 -4.80
CA GLU A 686 -14.30 -17.21 -4.63
C GLU A 686 -13.57 -18.11 -3.63
N ARG A 687 -14.29 -19.07 -3.02
CA ARG A 687 -13.69 -20.10 -2.19
C ARG A 687 -12.99 -21.13 -3.08
N PRO A 688 -11.81 -21.61 -2.68
CA PRO A 688 -11.09 -22.65 -3.39
C PRO A 688 -11.89 -23.95 -3.36
N THR A 689 -11.77 -24.74 -4.43
CA THR A 689 -12.34 -26.09 -4.42
C THR A 689 -11.58 -26.97 -3.43
N ILE A 690 -12.14 -28.10 -3.03
CA ILE A 690 -11.42 -29.04 -2.17
C ILE A 690 -10.12 -29.53 -2.83
N ALA A 691 -10.11 -29.65 -4.17
CA ALA A 691 -8.91 -29.99 -4.93
C ALA A 691 -7.83 -28.91 -4.82
N ASP A 692 -8.21 -27.63 -4.88
CA ASP A 692 -7.28 -26.51 -4.69
C ASP A 692 -6.75 -26.45 -3.25
N ILE A 693 -7.60 -26.74 -2.25
CA ILE A 693 -7.19 -26.79 -0.84
C ILE A 693 -6.16 -27.90 -0.64
N VAL A 694 -6.46 -29.10 -1.11
CA VAL A 694 -5.56 -30.26 -1.01
C VAL A 694 -4.25 -29.96 -1.73
N SER A 695 -4.29 -29.44 -2.97
CA SER A 695 -3.08 -29.08 -3.71
C SER A 695 -2.24 -28.02 -3.00
N ASN A 696 -2.85 -27.00 -2.40
CA ASN A 696 -2.12 -26.00 -1.62
C ASN A 696 -1.48 -26.59 -0.35
N LEU A 697 -2.16 -27.52 0.33
CA LEU A 697 -1.65 -28.18 1.54
C LEU A 697 -0.55 -29.20 1.21
N GLU A 698 -0.69 -29.95 0.11
CA GLU A 698 0.35 -30.83 -0.41
C GLU A 698 1.60 -30.02 -0.76
N ARG A 699 1.43 -28.86 -1.42
CA ARG A 699 2.55 -27.96 -1.72
C ARG A 699 3.17 -27.35 -0.46
N ALA A 700 2.35 -27.01 0.54
CA ALA A 700 2.87 -26.53 1.83
C ALA A 700 3.68 -27.64 2.54
N LEU A 701 3.23 -28.90 2.44
CA LEU A 701 3.93 -30.03 3.00
C LEU A 701 5.24 -30.31 2.26
N THR A 702 5.29 -30.24 0.92
CA THR A 702 6.54 -30.42 0.18
C THR A 702 7.59 -29.39 0.55
N LEU A 703 7.18 -28.14 0.79
CA LEU A 703 8.07 -27.06 1.26
C LEU A 703 8.68 -27.36 2.65
N CYS A 704 8.04 -28.19 3.46
CA CYS A 704 8.57 -28.64 4.76
C CYS A 704 9.45 -29.89 4.67
N VAL A 705 9.38 -30.67 3.59
CA VAL A 705 9.97 -32.03 3.48
C VAL A 705 11.34 -32.05 2.78
N ASP A 706 11.76 -30.97 2.12
CA ASP A 706 12.99 -30.90 1.31
C ASP A 706 14.34 -30.99 2.09
N ASP A 707 14.37 -31.53 3.31
CA ASP A 707 15.61 -31.71 4.10
C ASP A 707 15.92 -33.14 4.61
N GLU A 708 15.15 -34.17 4.25
CA GLU A 708 15.45 -35.57 4.65
C GLU A 708 16.06 -36.47 3.55
N SER A 709 16.85 -35.94 2.60
CA SER A 709 17.60 -36.82 1.70
C SER A 709 18.97 -36.34 1.23
N HIS A 710 19.85 -36.00 2.19
CA HIS A 710 21.28 -36.21 1.97
C HIS A 710 21.92 -36.84 3.20
N GLY A 711 22.02 -38.18 3.21
CA GLY A 711 22.70 -38.86 4.31
C GLY A 711 22.79 -40.38 4.34
N SER A 712 22.90 -41.11 3.22
CA SER A 712 23.68 -42.37 3.19
C SER A 712 23.78 -42.99 1.80
N ILE A 713 25.02 -43.33 1.44
CA ILE A 713 25.47 -44.07 0.26
C ILE A 713 24.93 -45.51 0.27
N SER A 714 24.37 -45.98 -0.86
CA SER A 714 24.72 -47.30 -1.43
C SER A 714 24.19 -47.43 -2.86
N SER A 715 25.09 -47.81 -3.75
CA SER A 715 24.92 -48.25 -5.13
C SER A 715 23.76 -49.24 -5.35
N GLY A 716 22.99 -49.01 -6.42
CA GLY A 716 22.01 -49.96 -6.94
C GLY A 716 21.39 -49.46 -8.24
N SER A 717 22.05 -49.79 -9.35
CA SER A 717 21.48 -49.74 -10.71
C SER A 717 20.19 -50.55 -10.80
N ILE A 718 19.15 -50.04 -11.48
CA ILE A 718 18.23 -50.85 -12.31
C ILE A 718 17.55 -49.96 -13.35
N SER A 719 17.45 -50.53 -14.53
CA SER A 719 17.06 -49.97 -15.82
C SER A 719 15.63 -50.38 -16.20
N ILE A 720 14.97 -49.51 -16.99
CA ILE A 720 13.96 -49.79 -18.05
C ILE A 720 12.60 -50.35 -17.61
N VAL A 721 11.49 -49.75 -18.09
CA VAL A 721 10.59 -50.26 -19.15
C VAL A 721 9.41 -49.29 -19.37
N SER A 722 9.15 -49.03 -20.64
CA SER A 722 8.01 -48.34 -21.25
C SER A 722 6.80 -49.28 -21.40
N ALA A 723 5.58 -48.73 -21.39
CA ALA A 723 4.26 -49.24 -21.84
C ALA A 723 3.22 -48.94 -20.73
N ASP A 724 2.05 -48.36 -20.96
CA ASP A 724 1.25 -48.04 -22.14
C ASP A 724 0.63 -46.64 -22.01
#